data_AF-A0A7G9FPH1-F1
#
_entry.id   AF-A0A7G9FPH1-F1
#
_cell.length_a   1.000
_cell.length_b   1.000
_cell.length_c   1.000
_cell.angle_alpha   90.00
_cell.angle_beta   90.00
_cell.angle_gamma   90.00
#
_symmetry.space_group_name_H-M   'P 1'
#
loop_
_entity.id
_entity.type
_entity.pdbx_description
1 polymer ?
#
loop_
_entity_poly.entity_id
_entity_poly.type
_entity_poly.pdbx_seq_one_letter_code
_entity_poly.pdbx_strand_id
1 'polypeptide(L)'
;MDENKNPESRYDVDEEEGATTVLRAMDAETEDEEEGATTVLRAEDMPPEDDDDTEGATTVLTGPEPAMMGAAPAPGAPQFEDKTQMLPPQGAPMGMPMGQMPNGPMGAPMGQMPNGPMGAPMGQMPNGPMGAPMGQMQNGAMGAPMGQMPNGLMGAPMGMMPNNGQMPPMNGGKPPKAPKPPKAPKEKKPKAPKQPKVNKDGSPKKKKTGLIVAICVVVVLALGAGAYFLFFTPEKRYERKMDVAEKAMTDSNYEEAVTAYEAALGIFDDRVPAMNGLLSAQISAGESDGARENFTEFRTTITGFDADKVTENSEDIVAFYEYADDLYSDTDSLIDAYKEGYNLTNDNGLKKNLVTAYVDRADAMDNSDYENKIAAYGDALDLDSTNESALSGRKACAYAVLDDMMDAQQYDQAESFINTYADSMSDVDFSSYTEKIESERALMTARHDLMEQVISLMSASDYAGMMDVDGSDNASTVVANMDGDSYVYATDGYDSSYTGKAAGVYTYSTLLSSGYYFYYGDYENGVRSGQGTMFVKMDGYNQAYLVYEGAWSNDKPNGAGTETSVNEDAGDELVTVTRSGNLVDGLFDGEVTVSLVSNDEEYGGTYTGTFTASNGDAPDIRENYPDLDFSDVSEDKTVYVVLECDGSPMYWHFSKGSAAKLGIHTFGN
;
A
#
# COMPACT_ATOMS: atom_id res chain seq x y z
N MET A 1 -58.45 28.13 -23.82
CA MET A 1 -57.69 29.34 -24.10
C MET A 1 -56.57 29.47 -23.08
N ASP A 2 -55.46 28.75 -23.11
CA ASP A 2 -54.93 27.58 -23.86
C ASP A 2 -53.68 27.20 -23.02
N GLU A 3 -53.56 25.97 -22.53
CA GLU A 3 -52.85 24.84 -23.16
C GLU A 3 -51.44 25.17 -23.67
N ASN A 4 -50.43 24.68 -22.95
CA ASN A 4 -49.07 24.40 -23.45
C ASN A 4 -48.43 23.40 -22.46
N LYS A 5 -48.69 22.08 -22.52
CA LYS A 5 -48.11 21.05 -23.41
C LYS A 5 -46.58 21.09 -23.49
N ASN A 6 -45.97 20.28 -22.64
CA ASN A 6 -44.62 19.72 -22.75
C ASN A 6 -44.74 18.33 -23.38
N PRO A 7 -44.11 18.04 -24.54
CA PRO A 7 -43.98 16.68 -25.03
C PRO A 7 -42.60 16.09 -24.70
N GLU A 8 -42.66 14.85 -24.25
CA GLU A 8 -41.57 13.91 -24.01
C GLU A 8 -40.72 13.70 -25.27
N SER A 9 -39.40 13.59 -25.09
CA SER A 9 -38.50 13.03 -26.11
C SER A 9 -38.11 11.61 -25.69
N ARG A 10 -38.85 10.62 -26.18
CA ARG A 10 -38.39 9.22 -26.26
C ARG A 10 -37.66 9.05 -27.60
N TYR A 11 -36.49 8.42 -27.53
CA TYR A 11 -35.77 7.92 -28.68
C TYR A 11 -36.38 6.56 -29.02
N ASP A 12 -36.95 6.43 -30.23
CA ASP A 12 -37.34 5.15 -30.81
C ASP A 12 -36.08 4.54 -31.44
N VAL A 13 -35.70 3.36 -30.96
CA VAL A 13 -34.62 2.51 -31.49
C VAL A 13 -35.28 1.36 -32.24
N ASP A 14 -34.77 1.10 -33.43
CA ASP A 14 -35.16 0.04 -34.34
C ASP A 14 -35.17 -1.33 -33.63
N GLU A 15 -36.33 -2.00 -33.62
CA GLU A 15 -36.54 -3.38 -33.20
C GLU A 15 -36.14 -4.33 -34.34
N GLU A 16 -35.08 -5.12 -34.15
CA GLU A 16 -34.82 -6.33 -34.93
C GLU A 16 -34.74 -7.58 -34.04
N GLU A 17 -35.71 -8.47 -34.31
CA GLU A 17 -35.68 -9.93 -34.25
C GLU A 17 -35.51 -10.66 -32.90
N GLY A 18 -36.60 -10.62 -32.11
CA GLY A 18 -36.99 -11.71 -31.21
C GLY A 18 -37.74 -12.84 -31.94
N ALA A 19 -37.85 -14.00 -31.30
CA ALA A 19 -38.53 -15.19 -31.80
C ALA A 19 -39.91 -14.88 -32.41
N THR A 20 -40.15 -15.31 -33.65
CA THR A 20 -41.47 -15.24 -34.27
C THR A 20 -42.36 -16.36 -33.75
N THR A 21 -43.45 -15.95 -33.08
CA THR A 21 -44.58 -16.80 -32.70
C THR A 21 -45.66 -16.69 -33.76
N VAL A 22 -45.92 -17.74 -34.57
CA VAL A 22 -47.24 -17.99 -35.21
C VAL A 22 -47.42 -19.49 -35.49
N LEU A 23 -48.45 -20.11 -34.90
CA LEU A 23 -48.93 -21.46 -35.19
C LEU A 23 -50.25 -21.40 -36.01
N ARG A 24 -50.50 -22.37 -36.90
CA ARG A 24 -51.82 -22.56 -37.53
C ARG A 24 -52.26 -24.02 -37.54
N ALA A 25 -53.42 -24.29 -36.95
CA ALA A 25 -54.18 -25.53 -37.14
C ALA A 25 -55.10 -25.40 -38.37
N MET A 26 -55.26 -26.49 -39.14
CA MET A 26 -56.13 -26.56 -40.32
C MET A 26 -57.64 -26.56 -39.98
N ASP A 27 -58.40 -25.99 -40.92
CA ASP A 27 -59.84 -26.07 -41.23
C ASP A 27 -60.89 -25.27 -40.40
N ALA A 28 -61.47 -24.22 -41.01
CA ALA A 28 -62.87 -24.20 -41.51
C ALA A 28 -63.22 -22.84 -42.17
N GLU A 29 -64.25 -22.87 -43.02
CA GLU A 29 -64.53 -21.93 -44.11
C GLU A 29 -65.17 -20.56 -43.76
N THR A 30 -65.16 -19.70 -44.79
CA THR A 30 -66.15 -18.69 -45.23
C THR A 30 -65.99 -17.20 -44.86
N GLU A 31 -65.83 -16.41 -45.95
CA GLU A 31 -66.47 -15.11 -46.28
C GLU A 31 -66.03 -13.86 -45.49
N ASP A 32 -65.83 -12.66 -46.06
CA ASP A 32 -65.63 -12.11 -47.41
C ASP A 32 -65.32 -10.59 -47.23
N GLU A 33 -64.90 -9.94 -48.32
CA GLU A 33 -64.85 -8.45 -48.56
C GLU A 33 -63.65 -7.65 -47.98
N GLU A 34 -62.66 -7.29 -48.82
CA GLU A 34 -62.53 -6.06 -49.66
C GLU A 34 -62.06 -4.83 -48.87
N GLU A 35 -61.24 -3.88 -49.34
CA GLU A 35 -60.44 -3.59 -50.53
C GLU A 35 -59.53 -2.41 -50.07
N GLY A 36 -58.33 -2.22 -50.62
CA GLY A 36 -57.52 -1.06 -50.24
C GLY A 36 -56.18 -0.93 -50.94
N ALA A 37 -56.19 -0.97 -52.28
CA ALA A 37 -55.04 -0.70 -53.13
C ALA A 37 -54.33 0.63 -52.79
N THR A 38 -53.01 0.67 -52.88
CA THR A 38 -52.28 1.91 -53.16
C THR A 38 -51.30 1.74 -54.32
N THR A 39 -51.52 2.65 -55.26
CA THR A 39 -50.92 2.81 -56.58
C THR A 39 -49.54 3.45 -56.54
N VAL A 40 -48.74 3.04 -57.53
CA VAL A 40 -47.46 3.57 -58.00
C VAL A 40 -47.47 5.08 -58.28
N LEU A 41 -46.39 5.79 -57.94
CA LEU A 41 -45.87 6.92 -58.72
C LEU A 41 -44.34 6.91 -58.82
N ARG A 42 -43.87 7.13 -60.05
CA ARG A 42 -42.51 7.18 -60.58
C ARG A 42 -42.21 8.63 -61.01
N ALA A 43 -40.96 9.07 -60.87
CA ALA A 43 -40.22 10.03 -61.72
C ALA A 43 -38.80 10.17 -61.11
N GLU A 44 -37.70 9.82 -61.81
CA GLU A 44 -36.97 10.61 -62.83
C GLU A 44 -36.36 11.89 -62.19
N ASP A 45 -35.09 12.27 -62.29
CA ASP A 45 -34.04 12.06 -63.30
C ASP A 45 -32.63 12.42 -62.74
N MET A 46 -31.59 11.90 -63.42
CA MET A 46 -30.10 12.05 -63.37
C MET A 46 -29.51 13.50 -63.24
N PRO A 47 -28.16 13.75 -63.12
CA PRO A 47 -26.98 12.95 -63.56
C PRO A 47 -25.69 12.95 -62.66
N PRO A 48 -24.62 12.22 -63.08
CA PRO A 48 -23.37 11.99 -62.34
C PRO A 48 -22.20 12.89 -62.80
N GLU A 49 -21.13 12.93 -62.01
CA GLU A 49 -19.79 13.33 -62.48
C GLU A 49 -18.72 12.32 -62.03
N ASP A 50 -17.86 11.99 -62.98
CA ASP A 50 -16.70 11.09 -62.96
C ASP A 50 -15.49 11.71 -62.22
N ASP A 51 -14.58 10.88 -61.67
CA ASP A 51 -13.21 10.71 -62.22
C ASP A 51 -12.24 9.95 -61.28
N ASP A 52 -11.41 9.14 -61.95
CA ASP A 52 -10.04 8.68 -61.66
C ASP A 52 -9.75 7.51 -60.68
N ASP A 53 -9.67 6.31 -61.28
CA ASP A 53 -8.48 5.45 -61.42
C ASP A 53 -7.34 5.54 -60.37
N THR A 54 -7.00 4.39 -59.76
CA THR A 54 -5.63 3.84 -59.88
C THR A 54 -5.54 2.36 -59.46
N GLU A 55 -4.91 1.60 -60.36
CA GLU A 55 -4.62 0.17 -60.30
C GLU A 55 -3.66 -0.23 -59.16
N GLY A 56 -3.80 -1.48 -58.68
CA GLY A 56 -2.91 -2.04 -57.66
C GLY A 56 -2.97 -3.56 -57.52
N ALA A 57 -2.73 -4.28 -58.63
CA ALA A 57 -2.13 -5.62 -58.74
C ALA A 57 -2.61 -6.75 -57.79
N THR A 58 -3.39 -7.65 -58.37
CA THR A 58 -3.45 -9.07 -58.01
C THR A 58 -2.11 -9.76 -58.27
N THR A 59 -1.61 -10.57 -57.33
CA THR A 59 -0.60 -11.58 -57.62
C THR A 59 -0.91 -12.85 -56.85
N VAL A 60 -1.37 -13.86 -57.59
CA VAL A 60 -1.53 -15.24 -57.16
C VAL A 60 -0.14 -15.91 -57.22
N LEU A 61 0.32 -16.49 -56.12
CA LEU A 61 1.39 -17.48 -56.13
C LEU A 61 0.93 -18.74 -55.40
N THR A 62 0.79 -19.80 -56.18
CA THR A 62 0.61 -21.20 -55.79
C THR A 62 1.90 -21.77 -55.17
N GLY A 63 1.80 -22.46 -54.02
CA GLY A 63 2.86 -23.32 -53.47
C GLY A 63 2.42 -24.02 -52.16
N PRO A 64 2.82 -25.29 -51.92
CA PRO A 64 2.17 -26.17 -50.94
C PRO A 64 2.66 -25.98 -49.49
N GLU A 65 1.79 -26.35 -48.55
CA GLU A 65 2.01 -26.39 -47.11
C GLU A 65 3.34 -27.05 -46.69
N PRO A 66 3.93 -26.55 -45.59
CA PRO A 66 4.50 -27.43 -44.59
C PRO A 66 3.94 -27.14 -43.17
N ALA A 67 3.40 -28.20 -42.59
CA ALA A 67 3.50 -28.63 -41.18
C ALA A 67 3.65 -27.56 -40.07
N MET A 68 2.62 -27.51 -39.22
CA MET A 68 2.68 -27.60 -37.75
C MET A 68 3.89 -26.91 -37.07
N MET A 69 3.72 -25.63 -36.72
CA MET A 69 4.39 -25.02 -35.57
C MET A 69 3.36 -24.38 -34.67
N GLY A 70 3.44 -24.71 -33.38
CA GLY A 70 2.55 -24.23 -32.33
C GLY A 70 2.55 -22.72 -32.22
N ALA A 71 1.35 -22.16 -32.01
CA ALA A 71 1.18 -20.78 -31.63
C ALA A 71 1.68 -20.59 -30.19
N ALA A 72 2.55 -19.60 -30.02
CA ALA A 72 3.00 -19.10 -28.73
C ALA A 72 1.85 -18.34 -28.02
N PRO A 73 1.78 -18.37 -26.67
CA PRO A 73 0.78 -17.59 -25.94
C PRO A 73 1.08 -16.09 -26.01
N ALA A 74 0.03 -15.28 -26.06
CA ALA A 74 0.11 -13.82 -25.95
C ALA A 74 0.57 -13.41 -24.53
N PRO A 75 1.18 -12.21 -24.35
CA PRO A 75 1.82 -11.83 -23.10
C PRO A 75 0.79 -11.55 -22.01
N GLY A 76 0.98 -12.18 -20.84
CA GLY A 76 0.17 -11.94 -19.65
C GLY A 76 0.31 -10.52 -19.12
N ALA A 77 -0.83 -9.89 -18.85
CA ALA A 77 -0.90 -8.75 -17.94
C ALA A 77 -0.85 -9.29 -16.50
N PRO A 78 -0.11 -8.66 -15.57
CA PRO A 78 -0.05 -9.10 -14.19
C PRO A 78 -1.42 -8.87 -13.54
N GLN A 79 -2.16 -9.95 -13.27
CA GLN A 79 -3.31 -9.90 -12.36
C GLN A 79 -2.78 -9.69 -10.94
N PHE A 80 -3.43 -8.78 -10.21
CA PHE A 80 -3.13 -8.52 -8.80
C PHE A 80 -3.31 -9.83 -8.00
N GLU A 81 -2.25 -10.29 -7.36
CA GLU A 81 -2.29 -11.45 -6.45
C GLU A 81 -3.17 -11.08 -5.26
N ASP A 82 -4.34 -11.71 -5.14
CA ASP A 82 -5.18 -11.59 -3.96
C ASP A 82 -4.49 -12.30 -2.78
N LYS A 83 -3.70 -11.53 -2.02
CA LYS A 83 -3.01 -11.98 -0.79
C LYS A 83 -3.91 -11.95 0.44
N THR A 84 -5.23 -12.02 0.26
CA THR A 84 -6.18 -12.14 1.39
C THR A 84 -6.16 -13.53 2.00
N GLN A 85 -5.03 -13.91 2.60
CA GLN A 85 -5.00 -14.92 3.65
C GLN A 85 -5.61 -14.30 4.92
N MET A 86 -6.90 -14.49 5.14
CA MET A 86 -7.49 -14.29 6.46
C MET A 86 -6.90 -15.33 7.43
N LEU A 87 -5.88 -14.93 8.20
CA LEU A 87 -5.26 -15.77 9.23
C LEU A 87 -6.29 -16.15 10.32
N PRO A 88 -6.49 -17.43 10.63
CA PRO A 88 -7.25 -17.83 11.82
C PRO A 88 -6.45 -17.50 13.10
N PRO A 89 -7.13 -17.22 14.24
CA PRO A 89 -6.46 -16.82 15.48
C PRO A 89 -5.49 -17.92 15.97
N GLN A 90 -4.23 -17.53 16.16
CA GLN A 90 -3.15 -18.42 16.57
C GLN A 90 -3.40 -19.06 17.94
N GLY A 91 -3.43 -20.39 17.94
CA GLY A 91 -3.33 -21.22 19.14
C GLY A 91 -2.84 -22.61 18.77
N ALA A 92 -1.52 -22.80 18.64
CA ALA A 92 -0.90 -24.13 18.53
C ALA A 92 -0.56 -24.65 19.95
N PRO A 93 -0.41 -25.98 20.20
CA PRO A 93 0.70 -26.70 19.59
C PRO A 93 0.47 -28.18 19.16
N MET A 94 1.23 -28.55 18.12
CA MET A 94 1.90 -29.84 17.82
C MET A 94 1.10 -31.16 17.69
N GLY A 95 1.23 -31.76 16.50
CA GLY A 95 1.15 -33.21 16.25
C GLY A 95 1.85 -33.60 14.94
N MET A 96 2.85 -34.49 15.02
CA MET A 96 3.82 -34.91 13.97
C MET A 96 3.23 -35.64 12.74
N PRO A 97 4.01 -35.77 11.63
CA PRO A 97 3.56 -36.36 10.36
C PRO A 97 3.67 -37.90 10.33
N MET A 98 2.67 -38.57 9.77
CA MET A 98 2.74 -39.91 9.16
C MET A 98 2.22 -39.74 7.73
N GLY A 99 2.79 -40.30 6.66
CA GLY A 99 3.57 -41.53 6.52
C GLY A 99 2.97 -42.26 5.31
N GLN A 100 3.74 -42.35 4.23
CA GLN A 100 3.39 -42.97 2.94
C GLN A 100 2.71 -44.34 3.07
N MET A 101 1.76 -44.65 2.18
CA MET A 101 1.63 -45.99 1.59
C MET A 101 0.99 -45.98 0.18
N PRO A 102 1.32 -46.93 -0.70
CA PRO A 102 1.19 -46.82 -2.16
C PRO A 102 0.05 -47.67 -2.80
N ASN A 103 -0.23 -47.34 -4.08
CA ASN A 103 -1.07 -47.96 -5.12
C ASN A 103 -1.67 -49.38 -4.94
N GLY A 104 -2.94 -49.51 -5.38
CA GLY A 104 -3.58 -50.75 -5.88
C GLY A 104 -4.85 -50.45 -6.72
N PRO A 105 -5.23 -51.26 -7.74
CA PRO A 105 -5.95 -50.80 -8.93
C PRO A 105 -7.48 -51.04 -8.99
N MET A 106 -8.11 -50.23 -9.86
CA MET A 106 -9.41 -50.30 -10.58
C MET A 106 -10.34 -51.52 -10.40
N GLY A 107 -11.64 -51.24 -10.17
CA GLY A 107 -12.77 -52.16 -10.33
C GLY A 107 -14.11 -51.41 -10.43
N ALA A 108 -14.89 -51.69 -11.48
CA ALA A 108 -16.06 -50.96 -11.98
C ALA A 108 -17.40 -51.36 -11.28
N PRO A 109 -18.60 -50.91 -11.73
CA PRO A 109 -19.62 -50.23 -10.90
C PRO A 109 -20.88 -51.07 -10.60
N MET A 110 -21.65 -50.68 -9.56
CA MET A 110 -23.13 -50.73 -9.49
C MET A 110 -23.62 -50.61 -8.04
N GLY A 111 -24.73 -49.88 -7.84
CA GLY A 111 -25.61 -50.11 -6.70
C GLY A 111 -26.48 -48.94 -6.28
N GLN A 112 -27.57 -48.68 -7.02
CA GLN A 112 -28.73 -47.95 -6.50
C GLN A 112 -29.24 -48.60 -5.20
N MET A 113 -29.59 -47.80 -4.18
CA MET A 113 -30.74 -48.04 -3.29
C MET A 113 -31.00 -46.82 -2.38
N PRO A 114 -32.20 -46.68 -1.78
CA PRO A 114 -33.05 -45.50 -1.94
C PRO A 114 -33.36 -44.77 -0.61
N ASN A 115 -34.09 -43.67 -0.72
CA ASN A 115 -34.66 -42.86 0.36
C ASN A 115 -35.28 -43.68 1.52
N GLY A 116 -34.99 -43.24 2.75
CA GLY A 116 -35.73 -43.57 3.98
C GLY A 116 -35.53 -42.48 5.05
N PRO A 117 -36.57 -42.07 5.80
CA PRO A 117 -36.63 -40.78 6.50
C PRO A 117 -36.24 -40.84 7.99
N MET A 118 -35.65 -39.75 8.52
CA MET A 118 -35.51 -39.43 9.97
C MET A 118 -34.82 -38.05 10.06
N GLY A 119 -35.20 -37.04 10.84
CA GLY A 119 -36.25 -36.78 11.83
C GLY A 119 -35.97 -35.38 12.40
N ALA A 120 -37.01 -34.56 12.60
CA ALA A 120 -36.95 -33.19 13.14
C ALA A 120 -36.83 -33.17 14.69
N PRO A 121 -36.77 -32.00 15.39
CA PRO A 121 -36.01 -30.76 15.16
C PRO A 121 -35.26 -30.28 16.44
N MET A 122 -34.31 -29.36 16.30
CA MET A 122 -33.74 -28.56 17.39
C MET A 122 -33.23 -27.25 16.76
N GLY A 123 -33.58 -26.03 17.13
CA GLY A 123 -34.58 -25.43 18.00
C GLY A 123 -34.61 -23.93 17.63
N GLN A 124 -35.79 -23.32 17.63
CA GLN A 124 -35.97 -21.90 17.30
C GLN A 124 -35.20 -20.98 18.26
N MET A 125 -34.57 -19.94 17.72
CA MET A 125 -34.25 -18.72 18.48
C MET A 125 -34.90 -17.52 17.75
N PRO A 126 -35.67 -16.66 18.43
CA PRO A 126 -36.49 -15.63 17.78
C PRO A 126 -35.75 -14.31 17.58
N ASN A 127 -36.11 -13.61 16.49
CA ASN A 127 -35.73 -12.23 16.19
C ASN A 127 -36.13 -11.23 17.29
N GLY A 128 -35.21 -10.30 17.60
CA GLY A 128 -35.45 -9.06 18.34
C GLY A 128 -34.62 -7.92 17.73
N PRO A 129 -35.11 -6.66 17.77
CA PRO A 129 -34.76 -5.61 16.81
C PRO A 129 -33.42 -4.92 17.09
N MET A 130 -32.68 -4.62 16.02
CA MET A 130 -31.50 -3.77 16.03
C MET A 130 -31.96 -2.32 15.79
N GLY A 131 -31.74 -1.44 16.77
CA GLY A 131 -32.16 -0.04 16.67
C GLY A 131 -31.61 0.87 17.77
N ALA A 132 -30.71 1.76 17.34
CA ALA A 132 -30.38 3.09 17.89
C ALA A 132 -29.28 3.19 18.99
N PRO A 133 -28.70 4.39 19.20
CA PRO A 133 -27.43 4.81 18.59
C PRO A 133 -26.37 5.19 19.62
N MET A 134 -25.09 5.12 19.25
CA MET A 134 -23.98 5.60 20.09
C MET A 134 -23.76 7.09 19.84
N GLY A 135 -24.27 7.93 20.75
CA GLY A 135 -24.06 9.37 20.73
C GLY A 135 -24.11 9.94 22.15
N GLN A 136 -23.15 10.81 22.45
CA GLN A 136 -22.88 11.56 23.70
C GLN A 136 -21.94 10.88 24.70
N MET A 137 -20.66 11.27 24.63
CA MET A 137 -19.91 11.57 25.84
C MET A 137 -19.63 13.07 25.93
N GLN A 138 -19.79 13.56 27.14
CA GLN A 138 -20.02 14.94 27.53
C GLN A 138 -18.75 15.51 28.17
N ASN A 139 -18.48 16.78 27.88
CA ASN A 139 -17.41 17.65 28.40
C ASN A 139 -17.00 17.44 29.88
N GLY A 140 -15.69 17.52 30.14
CA GLY A 140 -15.09 17.59 31.47
C GLY A 140 -13.77 18.37 31.53
N ALA A 141 -13.87 19.69 31.64
CA ALA A 141 -12.98 20.67 32.29
C ALA A 141 -11.46 20.74 31.97
N MET A 142 -11.13 21.84 31.29
CA MET A 142 -9.82 22.50 31.18
C MET A 142 -9.40 23.15 32.51
N GLY A 143 -8.10 23.08 32.87
CA GLY A 143 -7.53 23.88 33.97
C GLY A 143 -6.05 23.58 34.27
N ALA A 144 -5.14 24.41 33.74
CA ALA A 144 -3.70 24.43 34.06
C ALA A 144 -3.41 25.00 35.48
N PRO A 145 -2.19 24.86 36.05
CA PRO A 145 -1.11 25.77 35.67
C PRO A 145 0.32 25.18 35.64
N MET A 146 1.19 25.88 34.89
CA MET A 146 2.67 25.87 34.96
C MET A 146 3.27 25.69 36.37
N GLY A 147 4.41 25.00 36.47
CA GLY A 147 5.39 25.25 37.54
C GLY A 147 6.45 24.17 37.82
N GLN A 148 7.69 24.47 37.40
CA GLN A 148 8.98 24.20 38.08
C GLN A 148 9.67 22.81 37.93
N MET A 149 10.80 22.87 37.21
CA MET A 149 12.01 22.06 37.38
C MET A 149 12.54 22.10 38.83
N PRO A 150 13.25 21.05 39.27
CA PRO A 150 14.65 21.28 39.63
C PRO A 150 15.65 20.18 39.22
N ASN A 151 16.84 20.65 38.82
CA ASN A 151 18.10 19.93 38.59
C ASN A 151 18.46 18.84 39.63
N GLY A 152 19.10 17.75 39.17
CA GLY A 152 20.04 16.98 40.01
C GLY A 152 20.33 15.53 39.59
N LEU A 153 21.44 15.35 38.85
CA LEU A 153 22.35 14.19 38.73
C LEU A 153 21.97 12.85 39.42
N MET A 154 21.92 11.75 38.65
CA MET A 154 22.27 10.41 39.16
C MET A 154 22.85 9.52 38.06
N GLY A 155 24.13 9.18 38.23
CA GLY A 155 24.83 8.15 37.47
C GLY A 155 24.45 6.73 37.92
N ALA A 156 24.52 5.80 36.98
CA ALA A 156 24.32 4.37 37.19
C ALA A 156 25.56 3.69 37.81
N PRO A 157 25.40 2.72 38.72
CA PRO A 157 26.48 1.81 39.09
C PRO A 157 26.43 0.52 38.25
N MET A 158 27.48 0.26 37.45
CA MET A 158 27.71 -1.05 36.83
C MET A 158 28.25 -2.05 37.87
N GLY A 159 27.63 -3.23 37.92
CA GLY A 159 28.08 -4.39 38.68
C GLY A 159 28.54 -5.53 37.77
N MET A 160 29.80 -5.96 37.98
CA MET A 160 30.31 -7.34 38.03
C MET A 160 29.89 -8.37 36.96
N MET A 161 30.87 -8.89 36.22
CA MET A 161 30.91 -10.29 35.75
C MET A 161 32.27 -10.95 36.05
N PRO A 162 32.35 -12.29 36.23
CA PRO A 162 33.53 -12.99 36.73
C PRO A 162 34.44 -13.59 35.64
N ASN A 163 35.68 -13.89 36.06
CA ASN A 163 36.81 -14.37 35.26
C ASN A 163 36.94 -15.91 35.22
N ASN A 164 37.45 -16.47 34.12
CA ASN A 164 38.05 -17.82 33.97
C ASN A 164 38.72 -17.87 32.57
N GLY A 165 39.97 -18.28 32.27
CA GLY A 165 41.15 -18.79 32.95
C GLY A 165 42.25 -19.12 31.89
N GLN A 166 43.42 -19.62 32.35
CA GLN A 166 44.61 -20.11 31.60
C GLN A 166 45.58 -19.03 31.05
N MET A 167 46.93 -19.08 31.16
CA MET A 167 47.93 -19.93 31.84
C MET A 167 49.31 -19.14 31.87
N PRO A 168 50.40 -19.64 32.51
CA PRO A 168 51.55 -18.86 33.07
C PRO A 168 52.86 -19.04 32.22
N PRO A 169 54.11 -18.96 32.75
CA PRO A 169 54.76 -18.14 33.81
C PRO A 169 56.03 -17.39 33.29
N MET A 170 56.64 -16.52 34.10
CA MET A 170 58.08 -16.65 34.41
C MET A 170 58.47 -15.89 35.67
N ASN A 171 59.53 -16.41 36.27
CA ASN A 171 59.89 -16.42 37.68
C ASN A 171 61.18 -15.60 37.90
N GLY A 172 61.36 -15.03 39.09
CA GLY A 172 62.70 -14.66 39.55
C GLY A 172 62.81 -13.42 40.44
N GLY A 173 62.67 -13.61 41.77
CA GLY A 173 63.48 -12.84 42.73
C GLY A 173 62.73 -12.10 43.85
N LYS A 174 62.80 -12.67 45.07
CA LYS A 174 62.66 -12.02 46.40
C LYS A 174 64.04 -12.12 47.09
N PRO A 175 64.35 -11.49 48.26
CA PRO A 175 63.51 -10.84 49.30
C PRO A 175 64.16 -9.49 49.81
N PRO A 176 63.82 -8.81 50.96
CA PRO A 176 62.95 -9.18 52.09
C PRO A 176 61.97 -8.10 52.65
N LYS A 177 61.04 -8.59 53.49
CA LYS A 177 60.19 -7.83 54.46
C LYS A 177 61.06 -7.37 55.65
N ALA A 178 60.69 -6.44 56.55
CA ALA A 178 59.42 -5.88 57.08
C ALA A 178 59.76 -4.50 57.75
N PRO A 179 58.82 -3.62 58.18
CA PRO A 179 57.81 -3.94 59.20
C PRO A 179 56.44 -3.20 59.09
N LYS A 180 55.43 -3.69 59.82
CA LYS A 180 54.21 -2.98 60.25
C LYS A 180 54.21 -3.02 61.79
N PRO A 181 53.66 -2.02 62.54
CA PRO A 181 52.21 -1.77 62.53
C PRO A 181 51.75 -0.30 62.66
N PRO A 182 50.46 -0.03 62.38
CA PRO A 182 49.87 1.31 62.34
C PRO A 182 49.06 1.66 63.60
N LYS A 183 48.74 2.96 63.75
CA LYS A 183 47.50 3.60 64.28
C LYS A 183 47.87 5.01 64.76
N ALA A 184 47.11 6.10 64.60
CA ALA A 184 45.86 6.47 63.92
C ALA A 184 45.82 8.02 63.95
N PRO A 185 44.99 8.71 63.16
CA PRO A 185 44.42 9.96 63.66
C PRO A 185 42.90 9.98 63.57
N LYS A 186 42.27 10.27 64.71
CA LYS A 186 40.87 10.70 64.82
C LYS A 186 40.78 12.22 64.73
N GLU A 187 39.88 12.66 63.86
CA GLU A 187 38.90 13.75 63.99
C GLU A 187 39.27 15.06 64.70
N LYS A 188 39.12 16.15 63.92
CA LYS A 188 38.93 17.52 64.39
C LYS A 188 37.53 17.69 65.02
N LYS A 189 37.40 18.62 65.97
CA LYS A 189 36.25 19.55 66.09
C LYS A 189 36.61 20.77 66.98
N PRO A 190 35.85 21.88 66.95
CA PRO A 190 36.39 23.23 66.70
C PRO A 190 36.10 24.22 67.85
N LYS A 191 36.55 25.48 67.73
CA LYS A 191 35.79 26.67 68.18
C LYS A 191 36.38 27.99 67.67
N ALA A 192 35.47 28.85 67.22
CA ALA A 192 35.66 30.22 66.74
C ALA A 192 35.77 31.24 67.90
N PRO A 193 35.59 32.55 67.66
CA PRO A 193 36.58 33.58 67.33
C PRO A 193 36.79 34.59 68.49
N LYS A 194 37.76 35.52 68.38
CA LYS A 194 37.75 36.81 69.12
C LYS A 194 38.83 37.78 68.59
N GLN A 195 38.39 38.93 68.06
CA GLN A 195 39.14 40.21 68.09
C GLN A 195 38.62 41.06 69.28
N PRO A 196 39.10 42.29 69.52
CA PRO A 196 40.47 42.77 69.80
C PRO A 196 40.49 43.57 71.14
N LYS A 197 41.64 44.08 71.62
CA LYS A 197 41.71 45.33 72.42
C LYS A 197 43.14 45.83 72.75
N VAL A 198 43.42 47.04 72.26
CA VAL A 198 43.94 48.24 72.94
C VAL A 198 45.42 48.32 73.38
N ASN A 199 46.04 49.42 72.92
CA ASN A 199 47.36 49.99 73.18
C ASN A 199 47.67 50.27 74.66
N LYS A 200 48.97 50.23 75.04
CA LYS A 200 49.77 51.45 75.33
C LYS A 200 51.22 51.17 75.79
N ASP A 201 52.09 52.01 75.22
CA ASP A 201 53.24 52.73 75.78
C ASP A 201 54.42 52.01 76.47
N GLY A 202 55.58 52.20 75.85
CA GLY A 202 56.90 52.13 76.48
C GLY A 202 57.99 52.57 75.49
N SER A 203 58.42 53.82 75.56
CA SER A 203 59.63 54.35 74.89
C SER A 203 60.55 54.94 75.96
N PRO A 204 61.82 55.36 75.70
CA PRO A 204 62.69 55.21 74.52
C PRO A 204 64.17 54.86 74.87
N LYS A 205 65.05 54.64 73.85
CA LYS A 205 66.36 55.33 73.72
C LYS A 205 67.09 55.01 72.40
N LYS A 206 67.61 56.08 71.78
CA LYS A 206 68.23 56.20 70.45
C LYS A 206 69.70 55.75 70.39
N LYS A 207 70.18 55.37 69.19
CA LYS A 207 71.23 56.09 68.43
C LYS A 207 71.22 55.67 66.94
N LYS A 208 71.14 56.67 66.06
CA LYS A 208 71.12 56.57 64.58
C LYS A 208 72.50 56.93 64.03
N THR A 209 73.02 56.14 63.09
CA THR A 209 73.74 56.65 61.90
C THR A 209 73.92 55.52 60.89
N GLY A 210 73.27 55.64 59.72
CA GLY A 210 73.40 54.67 58.61
C GLY A 210 72.18 54.50 57.69
N LEU A 211 71.22 55.44 57.64
CA LEU A 211 69.91 55.22 57.01
C LEU A 211 69.80 55.66 55.53
N ILE A 212 70.75 56.40 54.96
CA ILE A 212 70.53 57.05 53.64
C ILE A 212 70.88 56.13 52.45
N VAL A 213 71.88 55.24 52.57
CA VAL A 213 72.26 54.33 51.46
C VAL A 213 71.32 53.11 51.37
N ALA A 214 70.81 52.62 52.49
CA ALA A 214 69.87 51.49 52.52
C ALA A 214 68.49 51.86 51.95
N ILE A 215 68.02 53.10 52.13
CA ILE A 215 66.72 53.54 51.59
C ILE A 215 66.77 53.69 50.06
N CYS A 216 67.86 54.18 49.47
CA CYS A 216 67.97 54.28 48.01
C CYS A 216 68.04 52.90 47.33
N VAL A 217 68.73 51.92 47.92
CA VAL A 217 68.77 50.54 47.38
C VAL A 217 67.41 49.86 47.53
N VAL A 218 66.70 50.05 48.65
CA VAL A 218 65.35 49.49 48.84
C VAL A 218 64.33 50.17 47.94
N VAL A 219 64.43 51.47 47.68
CA VAL A 219 63.52 52.18 46.75
C VAL A 219 63.80 51.80 45.29
N VAL A 220 65.07 51.62 44.89
CA VAL A 220 65.40 51.12 43.54
C VAL A 220 65.03 49.64 43.37
N LEU A 221 65.16 48.80 44.41
CA LEU A 221 64.69 47.42 44.39
C LEU A 221 63.16 47.31 44.48
N ALA A 222 62.48 48.23 45.18
CA ALA A 222 61.02 48.27 45.25
C ALA A 222 60.39 48.89 43.99
N LEU A 223 61.05 49.85 43.33
CA LEU A 223 60.66 50.36 42.02
C LEU A 223 61.02 49.38 40.90
N GLY A 224 62.14 48.66 41.02
CA GLY A 224 62.50 47.55 40.13
C GLY A 224 61.53 46.37 40.27
N ALA A 225 61.16 46.00 41.50
CA ALA A 225 60.16 44.98 41.78
C ALA A 225 58.74 45.44 41.42
N GLY A 226 58.42 46.73 41.58
CA GLY A 226 57.14 47.32 41.17
C GLY A 226 56.98 47.44 39.65
N ALA A 227 58.04 47.79 38.93
CA ALA A 227 58.08 47.76 37.47
C ALA A 227 58.08 46.32 36.92
N TYR A 228 58.74 45.38 37.62
CA TYR A 228 58.66 43.95 37.33
C TYR A 228 57.23 43.41 37.55
N PHE A 229 56.58 43.76 38.67
CA PHE A 229 55.18 43.36 38.91
C PHE A 229 54.19 43.92 37.89
N LEU A 230 54.45 45.11 37.33
CA LEU A 230 53.64 45.71 36.27
C LEU A 230 53.90 45.09 34.87
N PHE A 231 55.09 44.53 34.61
CA PHE A 231 55.45 43.88 33.34
C PHE A 231 55.18 42.35 33.28
N PHE A 232 54.97 41.71 34.43
CA PHE A 232 54.83 40.25 34.57
C PHE A 232 53.48 39.80 35.14
N THR A 233 52.42 40.62 35.03
CA THR A 233 51.06 40.16 35.38
C THR A 233 50.66 38.96 34.49
N PRO A 234 49.80 38.05 34.98
CA PRO A 234 49.22 36.98 34.16
C PRO A 234 48.60 37.52 32.86
N GLU A 235 47.83 38.60 32.93
CA GLU A 235 47.24 39.29 31.76
C GLU A 235 48.28 39.73 30.72
N LYS A 236 49.33 40.45 31.12
CA LYS A 236 50.39 40.87 30.18
C LYS A 236 51.22 39.71 29.64
N ARG A 237 51.26 38.57 30.33
CA ARG A 237 51.89 37.35 29.79
C ARG A 237 50.99 36.66 28.79
N TYR A 238 49.69 36.57 29.07
CA TYR A 238 48.69 36.05 28.15
C TYR A 238 48.66 36.85 26.84
N GLU A 239 48.53 38.17 26.90
CA GLU A 239 48.56 39.05 25.72
C GLU A 239 49.79 38.78 24.83
N ARG A 240 50.99 38.71 25.42
CA ARG A 240 52.21 38.41 24.67
C ARG A 240 52.23 37.02 24.05
N LYS A 241 51.57 36.04 24.67
CA LYS A 241 51.48 34.68 24.13
C LYS A 241 50.48 34.64 22.96
N MET A 242 49.36 35.34 23.08
CA MET A 242 48.40 35.53 21.99
C MET A 242 49.04 36.26 20.81
N ASP A 243 49.77 37.36 21.02
CA ASP A 243 50.48 38.08 19.94
C ASP A 243 51.45 37.19 19.17
N VAL A 244 52.17 36.30 19.87
CA VAL A 244 53.08 35.33 19.25
C VAL A 244 52.30 34.28 18.48
N ALA A 245 51.20 33.77 19.04
CA ALA A 245 50.37 32.75 18.41
C ALA A 245 49.69 33.28 17.14
N GLU A 246 49.07 34.46 17.20
CA GLU A 246 48.42 35.11 16.05
C GLU A 246 49.41 35.45 14.94
N LYS A 247 50.62 35.88 15.31
CA LYS A 247 51.69 36.09 14.33
C LYS A 247 52.10 34.77 13.68
N ALA A 248 52.28 33.71 14.47
CA ALA A 248 52.62 32.39 13.93
C ALA A 248 51.52 31.86 13.01
N MET A 249 50.23 32.06 13.33
CA MET A 249 49.11 31.76 12.44
C MET A 249 49.19 32.54 11.13
N THR A 250 49.47 33.85 11.20
CA THR A 250 49.63 34.71 10.00
C THR A 250 50.80 34.25 9.13
N ASP A 251 51.90 33.83 9.75
CA ASP A 251 53.09 33.32 9.06
C ASP A 251 52.90 31.85 8.60
N SER A 252 51.71 31.25 8.80
CA SER A 252 51.38 29.84 8.54
C SER A 252 52.31 28.85 9.26
N ASN A 253 52.92 29.27 10.37
CA ASN A 253 53.73 28.43 11.24
C ASN A 253 52.85 27.79 12.34
N TYR A 254 52.04 26.81 11.94
CA TYR A 254 51.00 26.25 12.80
C TYR A 254 51.54 25.54 14.05
N GLU A 255 52.69 24.86 13.95
CA GLU A 255 53.33 24.20 15.10
C GLU A 255 53.75 25.21 16.19
N GLU A 256 54.30 26.36 15.77
CA GLU A 256 54.64 27.46 16.68
C GLU A 256 53.37 28.11 17.25
N ALA A 257 52.31 28.24 16.45
CA ALA A 257 51.02 28.74 16.90
C ALA A 257 50.38 27.84 17.97
N VAL A 258 50.32 26.52 17.75
CA VAL A 258 49.85 25.53 18.73
C VAL A 258 50.59 25.68 20.05
N THR A 259 51.92 25.68 20.01
CA THR A 259 52.76 25.84 21.23
C THR A 259 52.47 27.16 21.95
N ALA A 260 52.24 28.24 21.21
CA ALA A 260 51.98 29.56 21.78
C ALA A 260 50.57 29.67 22.39
N TYR A 261 49.54 29.09 21.76
CA TYR A 261 48.19 29.02 22.31
C TYR A 261 48.09 28.10 23.54
N GLU A 262 48.73 26.93 23.52
CA GLU A 262 48.84 26.07 24.71
C GLU A 262 49.52 26.81 25.88
N ALA A 263 50.58 27.58 25.59
CA ALA A 263 51.24 28.41 26.59
C ALA A 263 50.35 29.56 27.10
N ALA A 264 49.41 30.05 26.30
CA ALA A 264 48.41 31.05 26.72
C ALA A 264 47.35 30.41 27.63
N LEU A 265 46.84 29.23 27.25
CA LEU A 265 45.88 28.45 28.04
C LEU A 265 46.47 27.93 29.35
N GLY A 266 47.78 27.67 29.40
CA GLY A 266 48.49 27.38 30.65
C GLY A 266 48.56 28.57 31.63
N ILE A 267 48.21 29.79 31.20
CA ILE A 267 48.07 30.97 32.07
C ILE A 267 46.62 31.13 32.51
N PHE A 268 45.69 31.07 31.54
CA PHE A 268 44.25 31.13 31.76
C PHE A 268 43.57 30.07 30.90
N ASP A 269 43.08 29.02 31.56
CA ASP A 269 42.45 27.84 30.93
C ASP A 269 41.01 28.10 30.47
N ASP A 270 40.50 29.31 30.72
CA ASP A 270 39.11 29.70 30.52
C ASP A 270 38.94 30.83 29.48
N ARG A 271 40.00 31.13 28.71
CA ARG A 271 39.98 32.16 27.66
C ARG A 271 39.58 31.54 26.32
N VAL A 272 38.32 31.74 25.93
CA VAL A 272 37.76 31.23 24.68
C VAL A 272 38.54 31.67 23.42
N PRO A 273 39.06 32.91 23.31
CA PRO A 273 39.90 33.29 22.17
C PRO A 273 41.16 32.41 22.00
N ALA A 274 41.79 32.01 23.10
CA ALA A 274 42.95 31.12 23.05
C ALA A 274 42.55 29.66 22.73
N MET A 275 41.37 29.22 23.18
CA MET A 275 40.79 27.93 22.79
C MET A 275 40.54 27.88 21.28
N ASN A 276 39.85 28.90 20.73
CA ASN A 276 39.58 29.03 19.30
C ASN A 276 40.88 29.08 18.49
N GLY A 277 41.85 29.87 18.94
CA GLY A 277 43.16 29.94 18.31
C GLY A 277 43.88 28.60 18.27
N LEU A 278 43.86 27.84 19.38
CA LEU A 278 44.46 26.51 19.43
C LEU A 278 43.79 25.55 18.44
N LEU A 279 42.45 25.48 18.45
CA LEU A 279 41.69 24.62 17.53
C LEU A 279 41.99 24.96 16.07
N SER A 280 41.95 26.25 15.74
CA SER A 280 42.28 26.76 14.41
C SER A 280 43.68 26.35 13.96
N ALA A 281 44.67 26.49 14.84
CA ALA A 281 46.05 26.10 14.58
C ALA A 281 46.21 24.59 14.37
N GLN A 282 45.56 23.77 15.20
CA GLN A 282 45.61 22.31 15.11
C GLN A 282 44.93 21.80 13.84
N ILE A 283 43.74 22.31 13.50
CA ILE A 283 43.04 21.99 12.26
C ILE A 283 43.91 22.37 11.06
N SER A 284 44.52 23.56 11.08
CA SER A 284 45.41 24.03 10.00
C SER A 284 46.70 23.21 9.87
N ALA A 285 47.19 22.64 10.98
CA ALA A 285 48.33 21.72 11.00
C ALA A 285 47.98 20.29 10.52
N GLY A 286 46.69 19.98 10.32
CA GLY A 286 46.22 18.63 10.01
C GLY A 286 46.16 17.70 11.22
N GLU A 287 46.20 18.25 12.44
CA GLU A 287 46.15 17.52 13.71
C GLU A 287 44.71 17.35 14.22
N SER A 288 43.81 16.85 13.36
CA SER A 288 42.36 16.79 13.64
C SER A 288 41.98 15.99 14.90
N ASP A 289 42.71 14.92 15.21
CA ASP A 289 42.44 14.12 16.42
C ASP A 289 42.77 14.89 17.70
N GLY A 290 43.89 15.61 17.71
CA GLY A 290 44.27 16.49 18.82
C GLY A 290 43.32 17.67 18.97
N ALA A 291 42.86 18.25 17.85
CA ALA A 291 41.85 19.29 17.86
C ALA A 291 40.52 18.80 18.46
N ARG A 292 40.09 17.58 18.13
CA ARG A 292 38.85 16.99 18.65
C ARG A 292 38.92 16.68 20.16
N GLU A 293 40.07 16.20 20.64
CA GLU A 293 40.32 15.99 22.06
C GLU A 293 40.22 17.32 22.84
N ASN A 294 40.93 18.35 22.36
CA ASN A 294 40.89 19.68 22.95
C ASN A 294 39.50 20.32 22.87
N PHE A 295 38.78 20.17 21.75
CA PHE A 295 37.41 20.67 21.61
C PHE A 295 36.48 20.07 22.67
N THR A 296 36.60 18.76 22.93
CA THR A 296 35.81 18.07 23.94
C THR A 296 36.13 18.57 25.37
N GLU A 297 37.41 18.79 25.66
CA GLU A 297 37.84 19.37 26.94
C GLU A 297 37.32 20.81 27.11
N PHE A 298 37.47 21.64 26.08
CA PHE A 298 37.04 23.04 26.10
C PHE A 298 35.52 23.19 26.22
N ARG A 299 34.72 22.30 25.61
CA ARG A 299 33.26 22.23 25.85
C ARG A 299 32.93 22.08 27.33
N THR A 300 33.65 21.22 28.05
CA THR A 300 33.45 21.03 29.50
C THR A 300 33.75 22.32 30.28
N THR A 301 34.78 23.06 29.87
CA THR A 301 35.11 24.35 30.49
C THR A 301 34.05 25.42 30.19
N ILE A 302 33.63 25.54 28.92
CA ILE A 302 32.67 26.55 28.45
C ILE A 302 31.28 26.33 29.06
N THR A 303 30.81 25.08 29.13
CA THR A 303 29.53 24.74 29.78
C THR A 303 29.52 25.03 31.29
N GLY A 304 30.70 25.14 31.91
CA GLY A 304 30.86 25.56 33.30
C GLY A 304 30.78 27.07 33.52
N PHE A 305 30.69 27.88 32.47
CA PHE A 305 30.61 29.33 32.60
C PHE A 305 29.27 29.79 33.19
N ASP A 306 29.31 30.85 34.00
CA ASP A 306 28.10 31.54 34.42
C ASP A 306 27.56 32.45 33.30
N ALA A 307 26.33 32.92 33.46
CA ALA A 307 25.64 33.71 32.44
C ALA A 307 26.36 35.01 32.08
N ASP A 308 27.03 35.66 33.05
CA ASP A 308 27.77 36.90 32.82
C ASP A 308 28.97 36.63 31.91
N LYS A 309 29.70 35.54 32.18
CA LYS A 309 30.85 35.12 31.40
C LYS A 309 30.48 34.62 30.00
N VAL A 310 29.36 33.88 29.86
CA VAL A 310 28.83 33.51 28.54
C VAL A 310 28.48 34.77 27.74
N THR A 311 27.88 35.77 28.38
CA THR A 311 27.54 37.04 27.71
C THR A 311 28.79 37.82 27.29
N GLU A 312 29.83 37.85 28.12
CA GLU A 312 31.10 38.54 27.81
C GLU A 312 31.84 37.91 26.63
N ASN A 313 31.73 36.59 26.44
CA ASN A 313 32.46 35.82 25.44
C ASN A 313 31.54 35.26 24.34
N SER A 314 30.35 35.83 24.14
CA SER A 314 29.30 35.21 23.31
C SER A 314 29.76 34.97 21.86
N GLU A 315 30.39 35.95 21.23
CA GLU A 315 30.93 35.84 19.87
C GLU A 315 31.99 34.74 19.76
N ASP A 316 32.91 34.68 20.73
CA ASP A 316 33.96 33.65 20.75
C ASP A 316 33.40 32.26 21.03
N ILE A 317 32.36 32.14 21.87
CA ILE A 317 31.68 30.86 22.14
C ILE A 317 30.93 30.40 20.89
N VAL A 318 30.29 31.30 20.14
CA VAL A 318 29.67 30.95 18.86
C VAL A 318 30.73 30.42 17.89
N ALA A 319 31.81 31.17 17.67
CA ALA A 319 32.91 30.75 16.81
C ALA A 319 33.55 29.43 17.26
N PHE A 320 33.60 29.17 18.57
CA PHE A 320 34.05 27.90 19.13
C PHE A 320 33.18 26.75 18.61
N TYR A 321 31.86 26.81 18.78
CA TYR A 321 30.97 25.73 18.35
C TYR A 321 30.86 25.59 16.82
N GLU A 322 31.17 26.63 16.05
CA GLU A 322 31.24 26.53 14.59
C GLU A 322 32.36 25.60 14.10
N TYR A 323 33.42 25.38 14.88
CA TYR A 323 34.45 24.36 14.55
C TYR A 323 33.92 22.92 14.57
N ALA A 324 32.71 22.67 15.09
CA ALA A 324 32.14 21.33 15.10
C ALA A 324 32.08 20.72 13.69
N ASP A 325 31.77 21.53 12.66
CA ASP A 325 31.69 21.10 11.25
C ASP A 325 33.02 20.58 10.71
N ASP A 326 34.12 21.22 11.09
CA ASP A 326 35.48 20.82 10.68
C ASP A 326 35.97 19.57 11.42
N LEU A 327 35.39 19.28 12.60
CA LEU A 327 35.88 18.27 13.53
C LEU A 327 35.06 16.98 13.50
N TYR A 328 33.77 17.05 13.22
CA TYR A 328 32.86 15.91 13.22
C TYR A 328 32.26 15.67 11.84
N SER A 329 32.23 14.40 11.45
CA SER A 329 31.53 13.95 10.25
C SER A 329 30.22 13.25 10.55
N ASP A 330 30.00 12.81 11.79
CA ASP A 330 28.77 12.18 12.23
C ASP A 330 27.78 13.23 12.74
N THR A 331 26.52 13.06 12.33
CA THR A 331 25.48 14.06 12.56
C THR A 331 25.11 14.18 14.04
N ASP A 332 25.19 13.09 14.82
CA ASP A 332 24.86 13.13 16.25
C ASP A 332 25.85 14.00 17.04
N SER A 333 27.16 13.89 16.78
CA SER A 333 28.16 14.76 17.42
C SER A 333 27.99 16.23 17.02
N LEU A 334 27.63 16.50 15.76
CA LEU A 334 27.30 17.86 15.29
C LEU A 334 26.07 18.42 16.01
N ILE A 335 24.98 17.64 16.08
CA ILE A 335 23.76 18.02 16.80
C ILE A 335 24.09 18.33 18.26
N ASP A 336 24.84 17.47 18.94
CA ASP A 336 25.20 17.67 20.35
C ASP A 336 26.02 18.96 20.56
N ALA A 337 26.99 19.23 19.69
CA ALA A 337 27.80 20.46 19.76
C ALA A 337 26.96 21.71 19.49
N TYR A 338 26.21 21.75 18.38
CA TYR A 338 25.40 22.92 18.03
C TYR A 338 24.26 23.17 19.02
N LYS A 339 23.63 22.11 19.54
CA LYS A 339 22.59 22.22 20.58
C LYS A 339 23.15 22.79 21.88
N GLU A 340 24.33 22.36 22.30
CA GLU A 340 25.01 22.91 23.47
C GLU A 340 25.34 24.40 23.27
N GLY A 341 25.96 24.75 22.15
CA GLY A 341 26.27 26.14 21.81
C GLY A 341 25.04 27.03 21.72
N TYR A 342 23.99 26.59 21.02
CA TYR A 342 22.73 27.31 20.91
C TYR A 342 22.07 27.51 22.27
N ASN A 343 22.05 26.51 23.15
CA ASN A 343 21.48 26.64 24.49
C ASN A 343 22.23 27.64 25.37
N LEU A 344 23.55 27.78 25.16
CA LEU A 344 24.38 28.75 25.89
C LEU A 344 24.17 30.18 25.37
N THR A 345 24.18 30.37 24.05
CA THR A 345 24.29 31.71 23.43
C THR A 345 22.97 32.24 22.87
N ASN A 346 22.01 31.36 22.61
CA ASN A 346 20.78 31.65 21.85
C ASN A 346 21.08 32.29 20.49
N ASP A 347 22.19 31.88 19.86
CA ASP A 347 22.64 32.41 18.58
C ASP A 347 21.86 31.82 17.38
N ASN A 348 21.54 32.67 16.40
CA ASN A 348 20.76 32.28 15.23
C ASN A 348 21.57 31.49 14.19
N GLY A 349 22.90 31.69 14.12
CA GLY A 349 23.79 30.91 13.25
C GLY A 349 23.87 29.47 13.73
N LEU A 350 24.17 29.27 15.02
CA LEU A 350 24.18 27.92 15.62
C LEU A 350 22.82 27.24 15.54
N LYS A 351 21.73 27.99 15.73
CA LYS A 351 20.37 27.48 15.52
C LYS A 351 20.19 26.94 14.09
N LYS A 352 20.64 27.68 13.07
CA LYS A 352 20.55 27.27 11.68
C LYS A 352 21.39 26.01 11.39
N ASN A 353 22.60 25.93 11.94
CA ASN A 353 23.45 24.76 11.81
C ASN A 353 22.82 23.53 12.49
N LEU A 354 22.22 23.72 13.67
CA LEU A 354 21.49 22.66 14.38
C LEU A 354 20.26 22.17 13.59
N VAL A 355 19.46 23.07 13.02
CA VAL A 355 18.34 22.71 12.13
C VAL A 355 18.83 21.89 10.94
N THR A 356 19.93 22.31 10.31
CA THR A 356 20.53 21.59 9.18
C THR A 356 20.96 20.19 9.59
N ALA A 357 21.66 20.04 10.72
CA ALA A 357 22.10 18.74 11.21
C ALA A 357 20.91 17.80 11.53
N TYR A 358 19.81 18.30 12.10
CA TYR A 358 18.61 17.47 12.30
C TYR A 358 17.98 17.00 10.98
N VAL A 359 17.94 17.87 9.96
CA VAL A 359 17.46 17.51 8.61
C VAL A 359 18.38 16.46 7.99
N ASP A 360 19.70 16.66 8.01
CA ASP A 360 20.67 15.71 7.45
C ASP A 360 20.57 14.33 8.13
N ARG A 361 20.34 14.31 9.45
CA ARG A 361 20.12 13.06 10.20
C ARG A 361 18.87 12.34 9.70
N ALA A 362 17.78 13.06 9.53
CA ALA A 362 16.52 12.50 9.03
C ALA A 362 16.64 12.00 7.58
N ASP A 363 17.30 12.78 6.72
CA ASP A 363 17.51 12.44 5.31
C ASP A 363 18.36 11.17 5.14
N ALA A 364 19.29 10.91 6.06
CA ALA A 364 20.10 9.69 6.09
C ALA A 364 19.35 8.44 6.59
N MET A 365 18.16 8.58 7.20
CA MET A 365 17.37 7.47 7.73
C MET A 365 16.50 6.80 6.65
N ASP A 366 16.31 5.49 6.80
CA ASP A 366 15.42 4.70 5.96
C ASP A 366 13.95 4.87 6.39
N ASN A 367 13.01 4.73 5.44
CA ASN A 367 11.58 4.89 5.74
C ASN A 367 11.03 3.73 6.60
N SER A 368 11.71 2.59 6.67
CA SER A 368 11.36 1.54 7.64
C SER A 368 11.55 1.97 9.10
N ASP A 369 12.36 3.01 9.36
CA ASP A 369 12.50 3.66 10.67
C ASP A 369 11.81 5.05 10.68
N TYR A 370 10.62 5.11 10.07
CA TYR A 370 9.88 6.37 9.88
C TYR A 370 9.62 7.10 11.20
N GLU A 371 9.45 6.40 12.32
CA GLU A 371 9.15 7.03 13.61
C GLU A 371 10.30 7.95 14.04
N ASN A 372 11.54 7.46 13.96
CA ASN A 372 12.73 8.23 14.28
C ASN A 372 13.00 9.32 13.22
N LYS A 373 12.75 9.01 11.94
CA LYS A 373 12.92 9.96 10.84
C LYS A 373 11.98 11.16 10.96
N ILE A 374 10.70 10.90 11.20
CA ILE A 374 9.69 11.93 11.45
C ILE A 374 10.03 12.74 12.69
N ALA A 375 10.49 12.10 13.76
CA ALA A 375 10.91 12.78 14.99
C ALA A 375 12.10 13.72 14.73
N ALA A 376 13.08 13.31 13.93
CA ALA A 376 14.24 14.14 13.59
C ALA A 376 13.85 15.38 12.76
N TYR A 377 12.92 15.26 11.80
CA TYR A 377 12.35 16.46 11.16
C TYR A 377 11.54 17.31 12.14
N GLY A 378 10.83 16.68 13.09
CA GLY A 378 10.14 17.35 14.18
C GLY A 378 11.08 18.21 15.02
N ASP A 379 12.23 17.68 15.42
CA ASP A 379 13.28 18.41 16.15
C ASP A 379 13.76 19.66 15.38
N ALA A 380 13.89 19.56 14.05
CA ALA A 380 14.23 20.70 13.19
C ALA A 380 13.10 21.76 13.16
N LEU A 381 11.84 21.31 13.06
CA LEU A 381 10.66 22.19 12.99
C LEU A 381 10.31 22.86 14.32
N ASP A 382 10.65 22.23 15.45
CA ASP A 382 10.53 22.85 16.78
C ASP A 382 11.47 24.08 16.91
N LEU A 383 12.61 24.06 16.20
CA LEU A 383 13.52 25.20 16.12
C LEU A 383 13.07 26.19 15.05
N ASP A 384 12.77 25.73 13.84
CA ASP A 384 12.32 26.54 12.72
C ASP A 384 11.11 25.90 12.03
N SER A 385 9.92 26.30 12.47
CA SER A 385 8.65 25.76 11.97
C SER A 385 8.39 26.08 10.49
N THR A 386 9.20 26.94 9.88
CA THR A 386 9.09 27.32 8.46
C THR A 386 10.17 26.70 7.59
N ASN A 387 10.99 25.81 8.14
CA ASN A 387 12.06 25.16 7.39
C ASN A 387 11.49 24.27 6.28
N GLU A 388 11.69 24.69 5.03
CA GLU A 388 11.12 24.03 3.85
C GLU A 388 11.65 22.60 3.65
N SER A 389 12.93 22.36 3.94
CA SER A 389 13.55 21.03 3.81
C SER A 389 12.95 20.06 4.81
N ALA A 390 12.79 20.46 6.08
CA ALA A 390 12.20 19.62 7.11
C ALA A 390 10.70 19.35 6.85
N LEU A 391 9.92 20.36 6.44
CA LEU A 391 8.52 20.17 6.06
C LEU A 391 8.39 19.19 4.89
N SER A 392 9.15 19.43 3.81
CA SER A 392 9.08 18.62 2.59
C SER A 392 9.58 17.20 2.81
N GLY A 393 10.67 17.02 3.56
CA GLY A 393 11.22 15.71 3.90
C GLY A 393 10.27 14.90 4.78
N ARG A 394 9.69 15.53 5.81
CA ARG A 394 8.68 14.89 6.68
C ARG A 394 7.44 14.46 5.89
N LYS A 395 6.94 15.34 5.01
CA LYS A 395 5.81 15.05 4.13
C LYS A 395 6.11 13.91 3.15
N ALA A 396 7.29 13.92 2.53
CA ALA A 396 7.72 12.85 1.63
C ALA A 396 7.82 11.49 2.35
N CYS A 397 8.35 11.49 3.58
CA CYS A 397 8.39 10.30 4.43
C CYS A 397 6.98 9.78 4.72
N ALA A 398 6.05 10.65 5.12
CA ALA A 398 4.67 10.25 5.44
C ALA A 398 3.95 9.60 4.25
N TYR A 399 4.08 10.18 3.05
CA TYR A 399 3.49 9.58 1.86
C TYR A 399 4.14 8.25 1.46
N ALA A 400 5.46 8.16 1.49
CA ALA A 400 6.14 6.91 1.16
C ALA A 400 5.71 5.75 2.08
N VAL A 401 5.57 6.02 3.39
CA VAL A 401 5.11 5.02 4.36
C VAL A 401 3.66 4.62 4.10
N LEU A 402 2.78 5.59 3.81
CA LEU A 402 1.38 5.29 3.51
C LEU A 402 1.24 4.53 2.19
N ASP A 403 1.96 4.92 1.14
CA ASP A 403 1.97 4.19 -0.14
C ASP A 403 2.43 2.74 0.07
N ASP A 404 3.54 2.51 0.77
CA ASP A 404 4.03 1.16 1.09
C ASP A 404 2.99 0.34 1.87
N MET A 405 2.30 0.95 2.84
CA MET A 405 1.23 0.29 3.59
C MET A 405 0.00 -0.01 2.72
N MET A 406 -0.38 0.89 1.81
CA MET A 406 -1.52 0.70 0.90
C MET A 406 -1.24 -0.40 -0.12
N ASP A 407 -0.04 -0.42 -0.71
CA ASP A 407 0.39 -1.45 -1.67
C ASP A 407 0.50 -2.83 -1.00
N ALA A 408 0.89 -2.86 0.28
CA ALA A 408 0.87 -4.06 1.10
C ALA A 408 -0.53 -4.42 1.65
N GLN A 409 -1.58 -3.66 1.31
CA GLN A 409 -2.96 -3.79 1.80
C GLN A 409 -3.07 -3.77 3.34
N GLN A 410 -2.15 -3.08 4.01
CA GLN A 410 -2.09 -2.93 5.46
C GLN A 410 -2.94 -1.73 5.93
N TYR A 411 -4.22 -1.72 5.55
CA TYR A 411 -5.12 -0.59 5.78
C TYR A 411 -5.26 -0.20 7.27
N ASP A 412 -5.26 -1.17 8.18
CA ASP A 412 -5.32 -0.92 9.63
C ASP A 412 -4.06 -0.19 10.13
N GLN A 413 -2.89 -0.53 9.58
CA GLN A 413 -1.63 0.12 9.94
C GLN A 413 -1.57 1.54 9.35
N ALA A 414 -2.01 1.72 8.11
CA ALA A 414 -2.12 3.03 7.48
C ALA A 414 -3.06 3.95 8.27
N GLU A 415 -4.21 3.45 8.70
CA GLU A 415 -5.15 4.19 9.53
C GLU A 415 -4.55 4.56 10.91
N SER A 416 -3.81 3.63 11.54
CA SER A 416 -3.09 3.91 12.79
C SER A 416 -2.02 4.99 12.60
N PHE A 417 -1.30 4.97 11.47
CA PHE A 417 -0.32 6.00 11.11
C PHE A 417 -0.99 7.36 10.97
N ILE A 418 -2.08 7.44 10.20
CA ILE A 418 -2.86 8.68 10.01
C ILE A 418 -3.33 9.24 11.35
N ASN A 419 -3.96 8.41 12.19
CA ASN A 419 -4.46 8.82 13.50
C ASN A 419 -3.35 9.33 14.44
N THR A 420 -2.13 8.84 14.28
CA THR A 420 -0.99 9.26 15.09
C THR A 420 -0.46 10.63 14.65
N TYR A 421 -0.38 10.89 13.34
CA TYR A 421 0.34 12.05 12.81
C TYR A 421 -0.53 13.18 12.27
N ALA A 422 -1.81 12.95 11.97
CA ALA A 422 -2.70 13.92 11.33
C ALA A 422 -2.76 15.28 12.04
N ASP A 423 -2.80 15.30 13.37
CA ASP A 423 -2.85 16.55 14.14
C ASP A 423 -1.52 17.33 14.11
N SER A 424 -0.40 16.63 13.95
CA SER A 424 0.96 17.21 14.01
C SER A 424 1.55 17.59 12.64
N MET A 425 0.97 17.06 11.57
CA MET A 425 1.43 17.26 10.19
C MET A 425 0.33 17.83 9.31
N SER A 426 -0.09 19.06 9.62
CA SER A 426 -1.14 19.76 8.88
C SER A 426 -0.79 20.06 7.42
N ASP A 427 0.47 19.92 7.03
CA ASP A 427 0.97 20.05 5.66
C ASP A 427 0.78 18.79 4.79
N VAL A 428 0.39 17.67 5.42
CA VAL A 428 0.11 16.39 4.77
C VAL A 428 -1.40 16.20 4.62
N ASP A 429 -1.85 15.90 3.41
CA ASP A 429 -3.26 15.59 3.12
C ASP A 429 -3.56 14.11 3.42
N PHE A 430 -3.86 13.80 4.68
CA PHE A 430 -4.25 12.46 5.08
C PHE A 430 -5.69 12.09 4.68
N SER A 431 -6.57 13.06 4.43
CA SER A 431 -7.96 12.79 4.03
C SER A 431 -8.03 11.97 2.76
N SER A 432 -7.16 12.26 1.78
CA SER A 432 -7.07 11.47 0.55
C SER A 432 -6.78 9.99 0.79
N TYR A 433 -5.94 9.65 1.77
CA TYR A 433 -5.63 8.28 2.14
C TYR A 433 -6.75 7.64 2.96
N THR A 434 -7.41 8.39 3.86
CA THR A 434 -8.59 7.89 4.58
C THR A 434 -9.69 7.48 3.60
N GLU A 435 -10.01 8.33 2.62
CA GLU A 435 -11.00 8.01 1.57
C GLU A 435 -10.58 6.79 0.74
N LYS A 436 -9.30 6.70 0.37
CA LYS A 436 -8.77 5.54 -0.36
C LYS A 436 -8.88 4.25 0.47
N ILE A 437 -8.52 4.29 1.76
CA ILE A 437 -8.66 3.14 2.68
C ILE A 437 -10.11 2.67 2.78
N GLU A 438 -11.05 3.60 2.94
CA GLU A 438 -12.48 3.28 3.00
C GLU A 438 -12.97 2.65 1.70
N SER A 439 -12.59 3.20 0.55
CA SER A 439 -12.94 2.68 -0.77
C SER A 439 -12.38 1.27 -1.00
N GLU A 440 -11.11 1.04 -0.67
CA GLU A 440 -10.46 -0.27 -0.83
C GLU A 440 -11.07 -1.34 0.08
N ARG A 441 -11.39 -1.00 1.34
CA ARG A 441 -12.09 -1.91 2.26
C ARG A 441 -13.50 -2.25 1.77
N ALA A 442 -14.23 -1.25 1.27
CA ALA A 442 -15.55 -1.45 0.69
C ALA A 442 -15.48 -2.38 -0.54
N LEU A 443 -14.50 -2.17 -1.42
CA LEU A 443 -14.26 -3.00 -2.59
C LEU A 443 -13.90 -4.45 -2.19
N MET A 444 -13.01 -4.64 -1.21
CA MET A 444 -12.66 -5.96 -0.70
C MET A 444 -13.88 -6.70 -0.11
N THR A 445 -14.73 -5.97 0.61
CA THR A 445 -15.99 -6.52 1.15
C THR A 445 -16.94 -6.90 0.02
N ALA A 446 -17.14 -6.02 -0.97
CA ALA A 446 -17.98 -6.28 -2.13
C ALA A 446 -17.49 -7.50 -2.93
N ARG A 447 -16.17 -7.63 -3.14
CA ARG A 447 -15.56 -8.81 -3.78
C ARG A 447 -15.87 -10.09 -3.01
N HIS A 448 -15.66 -10.10 -1.70
CA HIS A 448 -15.93 -11.28 -0.87
C HIS A 448 -17.43 -11.65 -0.87
N ASP A 449 -18.29 -10.69 -0.56
CA ASP A 449 -19.74 -10.90 -0.45
C ASP A 449 -20.36 -11.33 -1.79
N LEU A 450 -19.89 -10.76 -2.91
CA LEU A 450 -20.33 -11.16 -4.24
C LEU A 450 -19.94 -12.61 -4.53
N MET A 451 -18.65 -12.95 -4.35
CA MET A 451 -18.13 -14.26 -4.74
C MET A 451 -18.67 -15.38 -3.86
N GLU A 452 -18.89 -15.15 -2.56
CA GLU A 452 -19.57 -16.11 -1.68
C GLU A 452 -21.01 -16.38 -2.14
N GLN A 453 -21.75 -15.35 -2.55
CA GLN A 453 -23.10 -15.52 -3.11
C GLN A 453 -23.08 -16.30 -4.42
N VAL A 454 -22.15 -15.97 -5.34
CA VAL A 454 -21.97 -16.69 -6.60
C VAL A 454 -21.65 -18.17 -6.34
N ILE A 455 -20.70 -18.47 -5.45
CA ILE A 455 -20.36 -19.86 -5.07
C ILE A 455 -21.58 -20.56 -4.49
N SER A 456 -22.28 -19.93 -3.54
CA SER A 456 -23.44 -20.53 -2.87
C SER A 456 -24.55 -20.88 -3.86
N LEU A 457 -24.92 -19.95 -4.75
CA LEU A 457 -26.03 -20.14 -5.68
C LEU A 457 -25.68 -21.07 -6.82
N MET A 458 -24.52 -20.88 -7.47
CA MET A 458 -24.12 -21.70 -8.62
C MET A 458 -23.80 -23.14 -8.23
N SER A 459 -23.22 -23.39 -7.04
CA SER A 459 -22.98 -24.76 -6.56
C SER A 459 -24.27 -25.50 -6.19
N ALA A 460 -25.33 -24.77 -5.87
CA ALA A 460 -26.67 -25.29 -5.61
C ALA A 460 -27.55 -25.37 -6.88
N SER A 461 -27.02 -24.94 -8.03
CA SER A 461 -27.77 -24.76 -9.29
C SER A 461 -29.00 -23.86 -9.15
N ASP A 462 -28.94 -22.87 -8.24
CA ASP A 462 -29.99 -21.86 -8.04
C ASP A 462 -29.76 -20.65 -8.95
N TYR A 463 -30.10 -20.82 -10.22
CA TYR A 463 -29.90 -19.80 -11.26
C TYR A 463 -30.95 -18.69 -11.22
N ALA A 464 -32.13 -18.97 -10.67
CA ALA A 464 -33.12 -17.94 -10.44
C ALA A 464 -32.61 -16.93 -9.40
N GLY A 465 -31.97 -17.39 -8.33
CA GLY A 465 -31.33 -16.51 -7.34
C GLY A 465 -30.18 -15.67 -7.91
N MET A 466 -29.47 -16.17 -8.93
CA MET A 466 -28.39 -15.42 -9.59
C MET A 466 -28.88 -14.17 -10.34
N MET A 467 -30.17 -14.08 -10.65
CA MET A 467 -30.76 -12.87 -11.26
C MET A 467 -30.69 -11.65 -10.34
N ASP A 468 -30.73 -11.86 -9.02
CA ASP A 468 -30.58 -10.79 -8.02
C ASP A 468 -29.10 -10.44 -7.77
N VAL A 469 -28.19 -11.34 -8.13
CA VAL A 469 -26.73 -11.12 -8.01
C VAL A 469 -26.23 -10.26 -9.18
N ASP A 470 -26.67 -10.58 -10.39
CA ASP A 470 -26.35 -9.81 -11.58
C ASP A 470 -27.02 -8.42 -11.53
N GLY A 471 -26.22 -7.36 -11.61
CA GLY A 471 -26.67 -5.98 -11.48
C GLY A 471 -26.82 -5.50 -10.04
N SER A 472 -26.44 -6.32 -9.05
CA SER A 472 -26.35 -5.89 -7.65
C SER A 472 -25.30 -4.79 -7.45
N ASP A 473 -25.38 -4.05 -6.34
CA ASP A 473 -24.38 -3.04 -5.97
C ASP A 473 -22.97 -3.66 -5.85
N ASN A 474 -22.88 -4.89 -5.31
CA ASN A 474 -21.61 -5.60 -5.20
C ASN A 474 -21.07 -6.02 -6.58
N ALA A 475 -21.91 -6.56 -7.47
CA ALA A 475 -21.51 -6.90 -8.84
C ALA A 475 -21.02 -5.66 -9.60
N SER A 476 -21.79 -4.58 -9.54
CA SER A 476 -21.45 -3.30 -10.17
C SER A 476 -20.14 -2.73 -9.64
N THR A 477 -19.94 -2.78 -8.31
CA THR A 477 -18.71 -2.31 -7.67
C THR A 477 -17.49 -3.14 -8.09
N VAL A 478 -17.62 -4.46 -8.10
CA VAL A 478 -16.52 -5.35 -8.52
C VAL A 478 -16.20 -5.12 -9.99
N VAL A 479 -17.18 -5.17 -10.88
CA VAL A 479 -17.01 -5.04 -12.33
C VAL A 479 -16.39 -3.70 -12.71
N ALA A 480 -16.81 -2.60 -12.08
CA ALA A 480 -16.25 -1.27 -12.34
C ALA A 480 -14.79 -1.11 -11.89
N ASN A 481 -14.29 -2.01 -11.02
CA ASN A 481 -12.94 -1.97 -10.44
C ASN A 481 -12.15 -3.26 -10.73
N MET A 482 -12.47 -4.01 -11.79
CA MET A 482 -11.63 -5.13 -12.23
C MET A 482 -10.44 -4.63 -13.02
N ASP A 483 -9.27 -5.20 -12.74
CA ASP A 483 -8.08 -5.01 -13.57
C ASP A 483 -8.11 -6.06 -14.69
N GLY A 484 -8.49 -5.62 -15.90
CA GLY A 484 -8.62 -6.47 -17.08
C GLY A 484 -10.01 -7.10 -17.23
N ASP A 485 -10.07 -8.23 -17.93
CA ASP A 485 -11.33 -8.83 -18.38
C ASP A 485 -11.95 -9.83 -17.38
N SER A 486 -11.34 -10.03 -16.21
CA SER A 486 -11.87 -10.94 -15.20
C SER A 486 -11.39 -10.67 -13.78
N TYR A 487 -12.21 -11.10 -12.82
CA TYR A 487 -11.87 -11.21 -11.41
C TYR A 487 -12.20 -12.63 -10.92
N VAL A 488 -11.24 -13.32 -10.31
CA VAL A 488 -11.37 -14.71 -9.86
C VAL A 488 -11.15 -14.81 -8.37
N TYR A 489 -11.97 -15.60 -7.69
CA TYR A 489 -11.95 -15.80 -6.26
C TYR A 489 -12.00 -17.29 -5.92
N ALA A 490 -11.08 -17.71 -5.06
CA ALA A 490 -11.04 -19.02 -4.44
C ALA A 490 -11.03 -18.86 -2.92
N THR A 491 -11.78 -19.72 -2.21
CA THR A 491 -11.86 -19.67 -0.74
C THR A 491 -10.52 -19.91 -0.06
N ASP A 492 -9.62 -20.65 -0.70
CA ASP A 492 -8.29 -20.98 -0.18
C ASP A 492 -7.20 -20.00 -0.68
N GLY A 493 -7.62 -18.90 -1.34
CA GLY A 493 -6.75 -17.94 -2.03
C GLY A 493 -6.53 -18.31 -3.49
N TYR A 494 -6.38 -17.29 -4.34
CA TYR A 494 -6.19 -17.43 -5.78
C TYR A 494 -4.86 -16.80 -6.23
N ASP A 495 -4.15 -17.50 -7.11
CA ASP A 495 -3.00 -16.97 -7.85
C ASP A 495 -3.00 -17.48 -9.30
N SER A 496 -2.11 -16.95 -10.14
CA SER A 496 -2.03 -17.32 -11.56
C SER A 496 -1.70 -18.81 -11.83
N SER A 497 -1.27 -19.57 -10.83
CA SER A 497 -1.02 -21.01 -10.89
C SER A 497 -2.13 -21.85 -10.23
N TYR A 498 -3.20 -21.20 -9.78
CA TYR A 498 -4.27 -21.84 -9.01
C TYR A 498 -4.87 -23.03 -9.77
N THR A 499 -5.05 -24.14 -9.05
CA THR A 499 -5.70 -25.36 -9.55
C THR A 499 -6.68 -25.84 -8.50
N GLY A 500 -7.95 -25.90 -8.86
CA GLY A 500 -9.04 -26.17 -7.92
C GLY A 500 -10.36 -25.57 -8.38
N LYS A 501 -11.35 -25.50 -7.49
CA LYS A 501 -12.62 -24.82 -7.78
C LYS A 501 -12.54 -23.36 -7.38
N ALA A 502 -13.07 -22.48 -8.22
CA ALA A 502 -13.17 -21.05 -7.94
C ALA A 502 -14.40 -20.45 -8.65
N ALA A 503 -14.82 -19.28 -8.17
CA ALA A 503 -15.79 -18.44 -8.85
C ALA A 503 -15.07 -17.31 -9.57
N GLY A 504 -15.65 -16.79 -10.64
CA GLY A 504 -15.14 -15.60 -11.28
C GLY A 504 -16.20 -14.81 -12.02
N VAL A 505 -15.92 -13.53 -12.22
CA VAL A 505 -16.66 -12.61 -13.09
C VAL A 505 -15.80 -12.36 -14.31
N TYR A 506 -16.39 -12.44 -15.49
CA TYR A 506 -15.69 -12.32 -16.77
C TYR A 506 -16.44 -11.34 -17.67
N THR A 507 -15.75 -10.36 -18.22
CA THR A 507 -16.33 -9.47 -19.23
C THR A 507 -16.35 -10.17 -20.60
N TYR A 508 -17.30 -9.77 -21.42
CA TYR A 508 -17.31 -10.11 -22.83
C TYR A 508 -17.69 -8.88 -23.65
N SER A 509 -17.18 -8.81 -24.87
CA SER A 509 -17.52 -7.79 -25.84
C SER A 509 -17.60 -8.44 -27.21
N THR A 510 -18.79 -8.41 -27.78
CA THR A 510 -19.09 -8.81 -29.16
C THR A 510 -19.39 -7.55 -29.98
N LEU A 511 -19.58 -7.70 -31.30
CA LEU A 511 -19.92 -6.57 -32.17
C LEU A 511 -21.23 -5.87 -31.80
N LEU A 512 -22.16 -6.58 -31.14
CA LEU A 512 -23.53 -6.11 -30.89
C LEU A 512 -23.87 -6.02 -29.40
N SER A 513 -23.07 -6.63 -28.52
CA SER A 513 -23.35 -6.67 -27.08
C SER A 513 -22.06 -6.76 -26.26
N SER A 514 -22.04 -6.10 -25.11
CA SER A 514 -20.99 -6.23 -24.11
C SER A 514 -21.61 -6.36 -22.72
N GLY A 515 -21.00 -7.17 -21.87
CA GLY A 515 -21.49 -7.38 -20.52
C GLY A 515 -20.49 -8.18 -19.71
N TYR A 516 -20.98 -8.84 -18.67
CA TYR A 516 -20.21 -9.82 -17.91
C TYR A 516 -21.03 -11.07 -17.65
N TYR A 517 -20.36 -12.16 -17.32
CA TYR A 517 -20.96 -13.41 -16.89
C TYR A 517 -20.21 -13.96 -15.68
N PHE A 518 -20.88 -14.82 -14.93
CA PHE A 518 -20.30 -15.52 -13.80
C PHE A 518 -19.88 -16.92 -14.22
N TYR A 519 -18.76 -17.39 -13.67
CA TYR A 519 -18.30 -18.77 -13.80
C TYR A 519 -18.07 -19.36 -12.42
N TYR A 520 -18.45 -20.61 -12.23
CA TYR A 520 -18.07 -21.42 -11.07
C TYR A 520 -17.66 -22.81 -11.54
N GLY A 521 -16.43 -23.22 -11.26
CA GLY A 521 -15.93 -24.49 -11.78
C GLY A 521 -14.46 -24.73 -11.54
N ASP A 522 -13.94 -25.73 -12.22
CA ASP A 522 -12.55 -26.16 -12.15
C ASP A 522 -11.61 -25.19 -12.91
N TYR A 523 -10.46 -24.95 -12.31
CA TYR A 523 -9.32 -24.24 -12.87
C TYR A 523 -8.09 -25.15 -12.86
N GLU A 524 -7.24 -24.98 -13.85
CA GLU A 524 -5.92 -25.59 -13.96
C GLU A 524 -4.91 -24.52 -14.38
N ASN A 525 -3.94 -24.22 -13.51
CA ASN A 525 -2.96 -23.15 -13.71
C ASN A 525 -3.60 -21.79 -14.07
N GLY A 526 -4.62 -21.38 -13.31
CA GLY A 526 -5.32 -20.11 -13.49
C GLY A 526 -6.27 -20.05 -14.70
N VAL A 527 -6.44 -21.15 -15.44
CA VAL A 527 -7.28 -21.24 -16.65
C VAL A 527 -8.47 -22.14 -16.40
N ARG A 528 -9.66 -21.77 -16.87
CA ARG A 528 -10.85 -22.63 -16.72
C ARG A 528 -10.67 -23.91 -17.53
N SER A 529 -10.65 -25.04 -16.83
CA SER A 529 -10.33 -26.37 -17.36
C SER A 529 -10.94 -27.43 -16.44
N GLY A 530 -11.70 -28.37 -16.99
CA GLY A 530 -12.42 -29.39 -16.21
C GLY A 530 -13.94 -29.25 -16.32
N GLN A 531 -14.65 -29.29 -15.19
CA GLN A 531 -16.11 -29.07 -15.16
C GLN A 531 -16.43 -27.68 -14.62
N GLY A 532 -17.35 -26.98 -15.26
CA GLY A 532 -17.75 -25.65 -14.82
C GLY A 532 -19.11 -25.23 -15.32
N THR A 533 -19.66 -24.27 -14.59
CA THR A 533 -20.94 -23.63 -14.85
C THR A 533 -20.69 -22.17 -15.20
N MET A 534 -21.32 -21.69 -16.26
CA MET A 534 -21.42 -20.28 -16.62
C MET A 534 -22.87 -19.83 -16.44
N PHE A 535 -23.07 -18.64 -15.87
CA PHE A 535 -24.36 -17.95 -15.81
C PHE A 535 -24.21 -16.55 -16.41
N VAL A 536 -25.15 -16.17 -17.28
CA VAL A 536 -25.26 -14.79 -17.80
C VAL A 536 -26.72 -14.36 -17.80
N LYS A 537 -26.97 -13.16 -17.29
CA LYS A 537 -28.27 -12.50 -17.44
C LYS A 537 -28.39 -11.98 -18.87
N MET A 538 -29.55 -12.18 -19.47
CA MET A 538 -29.84 -11.70 -20.82
C MET A 538 -30.75 -10.48 -20.73
N ASP A 539 -30.36 -9.38 -21.36
CA ASP A 539 -31.20 -8.18 -21.46
C ASP A 539 -31.71 -8.06 -22.90
N GLY A 540 -33.04 -7.96 -23.10
CA GLY A 540 -33.64 -7.57 -24.39
C GLY A 540 -33.96 -8.68 -25.40
N TYR A 541 -33.85 -9.97 -25.05
CA TYR A 541 -34.06 -11.10 -25.97
C TYR A 541 -35.26 -12.00 -25.63
N ASN A 542 -36.25 -11.51 -24.86
CA ASN A 542 -37.27 -12.35 -24.20
C ASN A 542 -36.62 -13.49 -23.39
N GLN A 543 -35.35 -13.37 -23.01
CA GLN A 543 -34.58 -14.32 -22.22
C GLN A 543 -34.23 -13.64 -20.91
N ALA A 544 -34.52 -14.26 -19.79
CA ALA A 544 -34.09 -13.77 -18.49
C ALA A 544 -32.61 -14.11 -18.26
N TYR A 545 -32.21 -15.35 -18.54
CA TYR A 545 -30.83 -15.80 -18.35
C TYR A 545 -30.49 -17.02 -19.20
N LEU A 546 -29.18 -17.25 -19.33
CA LEU A 546 -28.58 -18.44 -19.91
C LEU A 546 -27.58 -19.05 -18.95
N VAL A 547 -27.60 -20.37 -18.88
CA VAL A 547 -26.65 -21.19 -18.12
C VAL A 547 -25.98 -22.18 -19.05
N TYR A 548 -24.67 -22.34 -18.92
CA TYR A 548 -23.95 -23.45 -19.51
C TYR A 548 -23.33 -24.31 -18.40
N GLU A 549 -23.55 -25.62 -18.44
CA GLU A 549 -22.92 -26.59 -17.55
C GLU A 549 -22.19 -27.64 -18.38
N GLY A 550 -20.88 -27.81 -18.18
CA GLY A 550 -20.17 -28.84 -18.92
C GLY A 550 -18.66 -28.78 -18.82
N ALA A 551 -18.03 -29.42 -19.81
CA ALA A 551 -16.60 -29.51 -19.92
C ALA A 551 -15.97 -28.19 -20.43
N TRP A 552 -14.90 -27.77 -19.79
CA TRP A 552 -14.08 -26.62 -20.13
C TRP A 552 -12.66 -27.06 -20.43
N SER A 553 -12.03 -26.36 -21.37
CA SER A 553 -10.59 -26.47 -21.65
C SER A 553 -10.12 -25.16 -22.25
N ASN A 554 -9.00 -24.64 -21.75
CA ASN A 554 -8.38 -23.40 -22.25
C ASN A 554 -9.37 -22.23 -22.29
N ASP A 555 -10.06 -21.97 -21.17
CA ASP A 555 -11.01 -20.87 -21.00
C ASP A 555 -12.25 -20.90 -21.90
N LYS A 556 -12.56 -22.05 -22.50
CA LYS A 556 -13.73 -22.22 -23.36
C LYS A 556 -14.49 -23.51 -23.05
N PRO A 557 -15.81 -23.51 -23.29
CA PRO A 557 -16.59 -24.74 -23.39
C PRO A 557 -15.99 -25.68 -24.44
N ASN A 558 -15.57 -26.87 -24.00
CA ASN A 558 -14.84 -27.83 -24.82
C ASN A 558 -15.12 -29.25 -24.31
N GLY A 559 -15.93 -30.00 -25.06
CA GLY A 559 -16.42 -31.32 -24.69
C GLY A 559 -17.93 -31.34 -24.47
N ALA A 560 -18.43 -32.35 -23.75
CA ALA A 560 -19.86 -32.49 -23.47
C ALA A 560 -20.36 -31.38 -22.54
N GLY A 561 -21.52 -30.82 -22.85
CA GLY A 561 -22.18 -29.85 -21.99
C GLY A 561 -23.63 -29.58 -22.39
N THR A 562 -24.28 -28.76 -21.57
CA THR A 562 -25.68 -28.40 -21.67
C THR A 562 -25.83 -26.90 -21.51
N GLU A 563 -26.44 -26.26 -22.49
CA GLU A 563 -26.94 -24.89 -22.41
C GLU A 563 -28.41 -24.95 -21.97
N THR A 564 -28.80 -24.08 -21.02
CA THR A 564 -30.18 -23.86 -20.61
C THR A 564 -30.49 -22.37 -20.67
N SER A 565 -31.48 -21.97 -21.46
CA SER A 565 -31.99 -20.59 -21.50
C SER A 565 -33.42 -20.54 -20.99
N VAL A 566 -33.72 -19.57 -20.15
CA VAL A 566 -35.05 -19.34 -19.58
C VAL A 566 -35.55 -17.97 -20.02
N ASN A 567 -36.81 -17.88 -20.45
CA ASN A 567 -37.44 -16.62 -20.84
C ASN A 567 -37.80 -15.73 -19.64
N GLU A 568 -38.11 -14.45 -19.93
CA GLU A 568 -38.69 -13.57 -18.90
C GLU A 568 -40.10 -14.03 -18.51
N ASP A 569 -40.36 -14.16 -17.21
CA ASP A 569 -41.68 -14.52 -16.69
C ASP A 569 -42.60 -13.28 -16.73
N ALA A 570 -43.32 -13.11 -17.85
CA ALA A 570 -44.29 -12.04 -18.05
C ALA A 570 -45.70 -12.39 -17.49
N GLY A 571 -45.84 -13.49 -16.75
CA GLY A 571 -47.08 -13.89 -16.06
C GLY A 571 -47.97 -14.90 -16.79
N ASP A 572 -47.72 -15.18 -18.08
CA ASP A 572 -48.55 -16.10 -18.87
C ASP A 572 -47.75 -17.29 -19.49
N GLU A 573 -46.45 -17.16 -19.75
CA GLU A 573 -45.64 -18.23 -20.36
C GLU A 573 -44.17 -18.20 -19.91
N LEU A 574 -43.72 -19.27 -19.24
CA LEU A 574 -42.35 -19.62 -18.92
C LEU A 574 -41.90 -20.77 -19.82
N VAL A 575 -40.91 -20.47 -20.66
CA VAL A 575 -40.24 -21.38 -21.59
C VAL A 575 -38.81 -21.62 -21.12
N THR A 576 -38.49 -22.89 -20.87
CA THR A 576 -37.11 -23.34 -20.66
C THR A 576 -36.65 -24.12 -21.87
N VAL A 577 -35.55 -23.70 -22.48
CA VAL A 577 -34.92 -24.39 -23.61
C VAL A 577 -33.59 -24.95 -23.17
N THR A 578 -33.38 -26.24 -23.43
CA THR A 578 -32.14 -26.95 -23.12
C THR A 578 -31.53 -27.49 -24.41
N ARG A 579 -30.24 -27.23 -24.64
CA ARG A 579 -29.45 -27.78 -25.74
C ARG A 579 -28.27 -28.54 -25.18
N SER A 580 -28.21 -29.85 -25.40
CA SER A 580 -27.15 -30.72 -24.90
C SER A 580 -26.39 -31.37 -26.04
N GLY A 581 -25.07 -31.26 -26.03
CA GLY A 581 -24.22 -31.79 -27.10
C GLY A 581 -22.73 -31.67 -26.76
N ASN A 582 -21.90 -31.98 -27.75
CA ASN A 582 -20.46 -31.75 -27.67
C ASN A 582 -20.11 -30.36 -28.22
N LEU A 583 -19.18 -29.66 -27.58
CA LEU A 583 -18.69 -28.35 -28.00
C LEU A 583 -17.19 -28.38 -28.33
N VAL A 584 -16.80 -27.57 -29.31
CA VAL A 584 -15.41 -27.27 -29.67
C VAL A 584 -15.29 -25.75 -29.76
N ASP A 585 -14.38 -25.19 -28.95
CA ASP A 585 -14.14 -23.75 -28.84
C ASP A 585 -15.44 -22.93 -28.60
N GLY A 586 -16.37 -23.45 -27.80
CA GLY A 586 -17.64 -22.79 -27.50
C GLY A 586 -18.77 -23.04 -28.51
N LEU A 587 -18.51 -23.74 -29.63
CA LEU A 587 -19.48 -24.02 -30.69
C LEU A 587 -19.93 -25.48 -30.67
N PHE A 588 -21.20 -25.75 -30.96
CA PHE A 588 -21.70 -27.12 -31.05
C PHE A 588 -21.06 -27.87 -32.23
N ASP A 589 -20.55 -29.08 -31.98
CA ASP A 589 -19.94 -29.96 -32.99
C ASP A 589 -20.34 -31.42 -32.74
N GLY A 590 -21.22 -31.93 -33.60
CA GLY A 590 -21.86 -33.24 -33.49
C GLY A 590 -23.39 -33.16 -33.35
N GLU A 591 -23.97 -34.25 -32.83
CA GLU A 591 -25.39 -34.33 -32.53
C GLU A 591 -25.73 -33.51 -31.28
N VAL A 592 -26.80 -32.72 -31.36
CA VAL A 592 -27.31 -31.88 -30.28
C VAL A 592 -28.76 -32.25 -30.03
N THR A 593 -29.09 -32.54 -28.78
CA THR A 593 -30.47 -32.75 -28.32
C THR A 593 -31.04 -31.43 -27.84
N VAL A 594 -32.26 -31.13 -28.25
CA VAL A 594 -32.98 -29.93 -27.85
C VAL A 594 -34.26 -30.34 -27.13
N SER A 595 -34.49 -29.76 -25.96
CA SER A 595 -35.72 -29.90 -25.18
C SER A 595 -36.27 -28.53 -24.88
N LEU A 596 -37.57 -28.34 -25.05
CA LEU A 596 -38.27 -27.14 -24.66
C LEU A 596 -39.43 -27.51 -23.75
N VAL A 597 -39.53 -26.81 -22.63
CA VAL A 597 -40.63 -26.94 -21.67
C VAL A 597 -41.36 -25.61 -21.60
N SER A 598 -42.62 -25.58 -22.04
CA SER A 598 -43.52 -24.42 -21.87
C SER A 598 -44.58 -24.77 -20.82
N ASN A 599 -44.89 -23.82 -19.94
CA ASN A 599 -45.97 -23.91 -18.96
C ASN A 599 -47.28 -23.23 -19.42
N ASP A 600 -47.32 -22.75 -20.66
CA ASP A 600 -48.49 -22.08 -21.24
C ASP A 600 -49.76 -22.96 -21.14
N GLU A 601 -50.93 -22.35 -20.95
CA GLU A 601 -52.18 -23.10 -20.78
C GLU A 601 -52.64 -23.82 -22.07
N GLU A 602 -52.34 -23.27 -23.25
CA GLU A 602 -52.74 -23.77 -24.56
C GLU A 602 -51.62 -24.60 -25.22
N TYR A 603 -50.37 -24.15 -25.09
CA TYR A 603 -49.19 -24.72 -25.74
C TYR A 603 -48.25 -25.45 -24.77
N GLY A 604 -48.67 -25.62 -23.51
CA GLY A 604 -47.90 -26.27 -22.48
C GLY A 604 -47.53 -27.72 -22.83
N GLY A 605 -46.29 -28.08 -22.53
CA GLY A 605 -45.78 -29.40 -22.86
C GLY A 605 -44.26 -29.47 -22.91
N THR A 606 -43.76 -30.66 -23.24
CA THR A 606 -42.34 -30.89 -23.48
C THR A 606 -42.15 -31.23 -24.95
N TYR A 607 -41.42 -30.38 -25.65
CA TYR A 607 -41.08 -30.52 -27.06
C TYR A 607 -39.64 -30.99 -27.16
N THR A 608 -39.39 -32.00 -28.00
CA THR A 608 -38.03 -32.54 -28.16
C THR A 608 -37.67 -32.70 -29.62
N GLY A 609 -36.39 -32.55 -29.91
CA GLY A 609 -35.84 -32.74 -31.24
C GLY A 609 -34.32 -32.84 -31.20
N THR A 610 -33.73 -33.09 -32.36
CA THR A 610 -32.27 -33.19 -32.50
C THR A 610 -31.83 -32.46 -33.76
N PHE A 611 -30.62 -31.91 -33.74
CA PHE A 611 -29.94 -31.45 -34.93
C PHE A 611 -28.47 -31.89 -34.91
N THR A 612 -27.81 -31.80 -36.06
CA THR A 612 -26.36 -31.98 -36.14
C THR A 612 -25.73 -30.65 -36.54
N ALA A 613 -24.69 -30.26 -35.82
CA ALA A 613 -23.85 -29.12 -36.18
C ALA A 613 -22.41 -29.55 -36.47
N SER A 614 -21.73 -28.79 -37.32
CA SER A 614 -20.28 -28.85 -37.46
C SER A 614 -19.74 -27.45 -37.25
N ASN A 615 -18.92 -27.26 -36.21
CA ASN A 615 -18.40 -25.96 -35.81
C ASN A 615 -19.50 -24.86 -35.75
N GLY A 616 -20.63 -25.19 -35.13
CA GLY A 616 -21.80 -24.32 -34.98
C GLY A 616 -22.66 -24.15 -36.23
N ASP A 617 -22.29 -24.70 -37.39
CA ASP A 617 -23.13 -24.69 -38.59
C ASP A 617 -24.09 -25.88 -38.60
N ALA A 618 -25.38 -25.59 -38.75
CA ALA A 618 -26.42 -26.59 -38.97
C ALA A 618 -27.12 -26.33 -40.32
N PRO A 619 -27.50 -27.38 -41.06
CA PRO A 619 -28.19 -27.24 -42.34
C PRO A 619 -29.62 -26.74 -42.15
N ASP A 620 -30.18 -26.16 -43.21
CA ASP A 620 -31.62 -25.90 -43.27
C ASP A 620 -32.39 -27.20 -43.46
N ILE A 621 -33.38 -27.44 -42.60
CA ILE A 621 -34.16 -28.68 -42.61
C ILE A 621 -35.60 -28.51 -43.09
N ARG A 622 -35.99 -27.33 -43.61
CA ARG A 622 -37.37 -27.08 -44.10
C ARG A 622 -37.83 -28.12 -45.11
N GLU A 623 -36.94 -28.55 -46.01
CA GLU A 623 -37.26 -29.58 -47.02
C GLU A 623 -37.61 -30.95 -46.42
N ASN A 624 -37.18 -31.22 -45.18
CA ASN A 624 -37.50 -32.46 -44.48
C ASN A 624 -38.95 -32.46 -43.93
N TYR A 625 -39.59 -31.29 -43.85
CA TYR A 625 -40.92 -31.08 -43.29
C TYR A 625 -41.83 -30.35 -44.28
N PRO A 626 -42.17 -30.96 -45.43
CA PRO A 626 -42.95 -30.31 -46.49
C PRO A 626 -44.40 -29.98 -46.09
N ASP A 627 -44.89 -30.60 -45.01
CA ASP A 627 -46.24 -30.41 -44.50
C ASP A 627 -46.33 -29.31 -43.41
N LEU A 628 -45.18 -28.76 -42.97
CA LEU A 628 -45.14 -27.67 -41.98
C LEU A 628 -45.07 -26.31 -42.66
N ASP A 629 -45.74 -25.33 -42.05
CA ASP A 629 -45.67 -23.94 -42.48
C ASP A 629 -44.47 -23.25 -41.81
N PHE A 630 -43.64 -22.61 -42.62
CA PHE A 630 -42.48 -21.79 -42.19
C PHE A 630 -42.53 -20.39 -42.83
N SER A 631 -43.71 -19.94 -43.25
CA SER A 631 -43.89 -18.64 -43.91
C SER A 631 -43.60 -17.43 -43.02
N ASP A 632 -43.53 -17.65 -41.71
CA ASP A 632 -43.09 -16.70 -40.69
C ASP A 632 -41.56 -16.57 -40.58
N VAL A 633 -40.80 -17.51 -41.17
CA VAL A 633 -39.34 -17.49 -41.18
C VAL A 633 -38.84 -16.88 -42.49
N SER A 634 -38.08 -15.79 -42.38
CA SER A 634 -37.48 -15.10 -43.52
C SER A 634 -36.50 -16.00 -44.31
N GLU A 635 -36.32 -15.72 -45.60
CA GLU A 635 -35.48 -16.54 -46.49
C GLU A 635 -33.99 -16.53 -46.10
N ASP A 636 -33.53 -15.48 -45.43
CA ASP A 636 -32.15 -15.31 -44.95
C ASP A 636 -31.87 -16.05 -43.63
N LYS A 637 -32.88 -16.73 -43.08
CA LYS A 637 -32.76 -17.60 -41.91
C LYS A 637 -32.71 -19.07 -42.29
N THR A 638 -32.01 -19.82 -41.44
CA THR A 638 -31.88 -21.27 -41.50
C THR A 638 -32.71 -21.88 -40.38
N VAL A 639 -33.73 -22.68 -40.70
CA VAL A 639 -34.42 -23.52 -39.70
C VAL A 639 -33.55 -24.74 -39.45
N TYR A 640 -33.03 -24.88 -38.24
CA TYR A 640 -32.03 -25.91 -37.92
C TYR A 640 -32.58 -27.07 -37.07
N VAL A 641 -33.74 -26.89 -36.43
CA VAL A 641 -34.39 -27.93 -35.64
C VAL A 641 -35.91 -27.71 -35.59
N VAL A 642 -36.66 -28.81 -35.67
CA VAL A 642 -38.09 -28.89 -35.36
C VAL A 642 -38.23 -29.77 -34.12
N LEU A 643 -39.02 -29.33 -33.15
CA LEU A 643 -39.31 -30.00 -31.90
C LEU A 643 -40.75 -30.47 -31.90
N GLU A 644 -40.99 -31.75 -31.62
CA GLU A 644 -42.32 -32.34 -31.57
C GLU A 644 -42.76 -32.50 -30.11
N CYS A 645 -44.04 -32.21 -29.82
CA CYS A 645 -44.63 -32.42 -28.50
C CYS A 645 -45.15 -33.85 -28.35
N ASP A 646 -44.74 -34.55 -27.30
CA ASP A 646 -45.18 -35.94 -27.10
C ASP A 646 -46.71 -36.01 -26.92
N GLY A 647 -47.37 -36.79 -27.77
CA GLY A 647 -48.82 -36.98 -27.73
C GLY A 647 -49.67 -35.82 -28.25
N SER A 648 -49.06 -34.80 -28.90
CA SER A 648 -49.75 -33.64 -29.48
C SER A 648 -49.28 -33.38 -30.91
N PRO A 649 -50.14 -32.87 -31.83
CA PRO A 649 -49.70 -32.45 -33.16
C PRO A 649 -48.92 -31.11 -33.15
N MET A 650 -48.75 -30.49 -31.98
CA MET A 650 -48.01 -29.25 -31.84
C MET A 650 -46.51 -29.46 -32.07
N TYR A 651 -45.90 -28.49 -32.75
CA TYR A 651 -44.47 -28.45 -32.99
C TYR A 651 -43.93 -27.05 -32.70
N TRP A 652 -42.64 -26.97 -32.43
CA TRP A 652 -41.86 -25.74 -32.35
C TRP A 652 -40.69 -25.84 -33.32
N HIS A 653 -40.14 -24.72 -33.75
CA HIS A 653 -38.88 -24.73 -34.50
C HIS A 653 -37.95 -23.62 -34.02
N PHE A 654 -36.66 -23.83 -34.20
CA PHE A 654 -35.69 -22.76 -34.05
C PHE A 654 -35.02 -22.46 -35.39
N SER A 655 -34.81 -21.16 -35.61
CA SER A 655 -34.08 -20.64 -36.74
C SER A 655 -32.89 -19.78 -36.27
N LYS A 656 -31.92 -19.60 -37.16
CA LYS A 656 -30.76 -18.72 -36.95
C LYS A 656 -30.52 -17.90 -38.22
N GLY A 657 -29.89 -16.75 -38.10
CA GLY A 657 -29.38 -16.02 -39.28
C GLY A 657 -28.38 -16.88 -40.06
N SER A 658 -28.34 -16.72 -41.38
CA SER A 658 -27.48 -17.56 -42.25
C SER A 658 -26.00 -17.56 -41.85
N ALA A 659 -25.49 -16.43 -41.33
CA ALA A 659 -24.10 -16.30 -40.89
C ALA A 659 -23.87 -16.67 -39.40
N ALA A 660 -24.93 -16.80 -38.60
CA ALA A 660 -24.81 -17.05 -37.16
C ALA A 660 -24.36 -18.49 -36.87
N LYS A 661 -23.52 -18.66 -35.84
CA LYS A 661 -23.07 -19.98 -35.35
C LYS A 661 -23.87 -20.40 -34.11
N LEU A 662 -24.12 -21.69 -34.00
CA LEU A 662 -24.75 -22.30 -32.83
C LEU A 662 -23.68 -22.69 -31.80
N GLY A 663 -23.78 -22.12 -30.60
CA GLY A 663 -22.84 -22.33 -29.51
C GLY A 663 -23.28 -21.54 -28.28
N ILE A 664 -22.39 -21.40 -27.31
CA ILE A 664 -22.66 -20.61 -26.11
C ILE A 664 -22.54 -19.12 -26.44
N HIS A 665 -23.58 -18.34 -26.14
CA HIS A 665 -23.75 -16.94 -26.59
C HIS A 665 -22.52 -16.03 -26.38
N THR A 666 -21.80 -16.17 -25.27
CA THR A 666 -20.61 -15.35 -24.96
C THR A 666 -19.33 -15.80 -25.67
N PHE A 667 -19.36 -16.91 -26.40
CA PHE A 667 -18.23 -17.53 -27.09
C PHE A 667 -18.44 -17.68 -28.60
N GLY A 668 -19.67 -17.48 -29.09
CA GLY A 668 -20.00 -17.49 -30.51
C GLY A 668 -19.62 -16.18 -31.19
N ASN A 669 -18.64 -16.21 -32.09
CA ASN A 669 -18.38 -15.15 -33.06
C ASN A 669 -18.91 -15.54 -34.43
#